data_AF-A0A353BCM8-F1
#
_entry.id   AF-A0A353BCM8-F1
#
_cell.length_a   1.000
_cell.length_b   1.000
_cell.length_c   1.000
_cell.angle_alpha   90.00
_cell.angle_beta   90.00
_cell.angle_gamma   90.00
#
_symmetry.space_group_name_H-M   'P 1'
#
loop_
_entity.id
_entity.type
_entity.pdbx_description
1 polymer ?
#
loop_
_entity_poly.entity_id
_entity_poly.type
_entity_poly.pdbx_seq_one_letter_code
_entity_poly.pdbx_strand_id
1 'polypeptide(L)'
;MFKTMLPPVRIVVALSVATLTILGRTEFAPAQNYATSDNQSGYVHWIELRDASGRTIAPDDDDAPPYSPQQTCGRCHDFNTISHGWHFDAVEQSSRRGRPGQPWIWSDLANGIHMPLSYRDWQGTFNPDKLEISRWQMAEKFGGFLPGGGPGSAASLEHRPEFKLPTWKDPKDDDEPETDGEAVTPEHFVDLSNVTGELPVDCMLCHHRPGSGYSPFAWTEQIEDRNFAYAPTVAMGIGTVDKNSLRLKDDFDRAEDADKLPKITYDAQRFRHDGMIFFDLVRKPSNDSCYYCHTNISTDTATGGRWLHDEDVHVRAGIACADCHRNGLDHETVRGFVGEQHPSASAESFSCQGCHLGSDGSGTVAGRLGAPKPLHKGLPPLHFEKLSCTACHSGKLPSDTLPRQFNSIAHRLGEHVRRNGDEAPGIVASALLPLDWHPPTTAEGDHSDDDSDVEASGHPSAKLTPHRMMWPSYWGLLTDSGIQPLNPEQAREIVRKGLRTKRDFTEDLAKVKLSSSQKKEALGDRYRTKEEEWTEEEKAKVESLTKKLREEQITEKMVKALKELEEGFPESIAVYITGGQGFALGEADDLRELSADELGDAAEPYAWPMAHSVRPASQSLGIGGCTDCHRTDAPLFATQVRPVGLLPDQETEAFAISNIQGLDVEKLSIWNSMFDGRSVFKIFGLIALGLTCVVAVSACAVNLSSFWRR
;
A
#
# COMPACT_ATOMS: atom_id res chain seq x y z
N MET A 1 67.45 75.15 -6.69
CA MET A 1 67.43 73.68 -6.50
C MET A 1 65.97 73.25 -6.68
N PHE A 2 65.50 72.62 -7.77
CA PHE A 2 65.84 71.27 -8.30
C PHE A 2 65.71 70.20 -7.18
N LYS A 3 64.91 69.12 -7.22
CA LYS A 3 64.01 68.42 -8.20
C LYS A 3 62.93 67.63 -7.37
N THR A 4 61.79 67.05 -7.84
CA THR A 4 61.10 66.91 -9.15
C THR A 4 59.60 66.57 -8.98
N MET A 5 58.75 67.12 -9.86
CA MET A 5 57.53 66.55 -10.53
C MET A 5 56.39 65.81 -9.78
N LEU A 6 55.16 66.28 -10.05
CA LEU A 6 53.82 65.65 -9.88
C LEU A 6 53.37 64.93 -11.19
N PRO A 7 52.08 64.55 -11.41
CA PRO A 7 51.27 63.42 -10.88
C PRO A 7 50.71 62.60 -12.10
N PRO A 8 49.49 61.99 -12.15
CA PRO A 8 48.57 61.45 -11.13
C PRO A 8 48.17 59.97 -11.38
N VAL A 9 47.57 59.31 -10.38
CA VAL A 9 46.70 58.13 -10.60
C VAL A 9 45.40 58.31 -9.82
N ARG A 10 44.26 58.17 -10.50
CA ARG A 10 42.94 58.12 -9.87
C ARG A 10 42.71 56.72 -9.31
N ILE A 11 42.48 56.60 -8.01
CA ILE A 11 41.91 55.37 -7.42
C ILE A 11 40.51 55.71 -6.92
N VAL A 12 39.51 55.06 -7.51
CA VAL A 12 38.12 55.09 -7.02
C VAL A 12 38.04 54.20 -5.80
N VAL A 13 37.75 54.77 -4.63
CA VAL A 13 37.45 54.01 -3.42
C VAL A 13 35.98 53.60 -3.47
N ALA A 14 35.73 52.38 -3.97
CA ALA A 14 34.44 51.72 -3.79
C ALA A 14 34.41 51.07 -2.41
N LEU A 15 33.69 51.68 -1.47
CA LEU A 15 33.51 51.19 -0.10
C LEU A 15 32.40 50.13 -0.08
N SER A 16 32.75 48.90 -0.47
CA SER A 16 31.85 47.74 -0.40
C SER A 16 31.68 47.25 1.04
N VAL A 17 30.87 47.96 1.83
CA VAL A 17 30.39 47.47 3.13
C VAL A 17 29.35 46.38 2.87
N ALA A 18 29.82 45.15 2.70
CA ALA A 18 28.98 43.97 2.68
C ALA A 18 28.56 43.63 4.12
N THR A 19 27.56 44.34 4.65
CA THR A 19 26.82 43.89 5.83
C THR A 19 26.16 42.55 5.51
N LEU A 20 26.74 41.46 6.01
CA LEU A 20 26.12 40.15 6.03
C LEU A 20 24.97 40.17 7.05
N THR A 21 23.86 40.80 6.68
CA THR A 21 22.57 40.57 7.35
C THR A 21 22.16 39.15 7.04
N ILE A 22 22.48 38.23 7.95
CA ILE A 22 21.84 36.92 8.06
C ILE A 22 20.40 37.19 8.53
N LEU A 23 19.59 37.72 7.62
CA LEU A 23 18.15 37.60 7.69
C LEU A 23 17.84 36.15 7.38
N GLY A 24 17.75 35.33 8.43
CA GLY A 24 17.05 34.07 8.32
C GLY A 24 15.66 34.38 7.78
N ARG A 25 15.37 33.91 6.56
CA ARG A 25 14.01 33.95 6.04
C ARG A 25 13.19 32.99 6.89
N THR A 26 12.63 33.50 7.98
CA THR A 26 11.36 32.99 8.48
C THR A 26 10.36 33.27 7.36
N GLU A 27 10.15 32.28 6.50
CA GLU A 27 8.98 32.28 5.65
C GLU A 27 7.79 32.19 6.60
N PHE A 28 7.17 33.35 6.83
CA PHE A 28 5.91 33.40 7.55
C PHE A 28 4.92 32.61 6.70
N ALA A 29 4.30 31.60 7.30
CA ALA A 29 3.20 30.88 6.68
C ALA A 29 2.20 31.90 6.09
N PRO A 30 1.68 31.67 4.87
CA PRO A 30 0.81 32.63 4.20
C PRO A 30 -0.31 33.06 5.13
N ALA A 31 -0.57 34.37 5.18
CA ALA A 31 -1.57 34.92 6.08
C ALA A 31 -2.92 34.23 5.82
N GLN A 32 -3.47 33.58 6.84
CA GLN A 32 -4.70 32.83 6.68
C GLN A 32 -5.85 33.80 6.37
N ASN A 33 -6.32 33.79 5.12
CA ASN A 33 -7.35 34.70 4.61
C ASN A 33 -8.75 34.48 5.22
N TYR A 34 -8.89 33.43 6.03
CA TYR A 34 -10.14 33.00 6.65
C TYR A 34 -10.13 33.22 8.16
N ALA A 35 -11.30 33.53 8.72
CA ALA A 35 -11.47 33.68 10.16
C ALA A 35 -11.16 32.36 10.88
N THR A 36 -10.49 32.45 12.03
CA THR A 36 -10.21 31.31 12.91
C THR A 36 -10.83 31.53 14.29
N SER A 37 -11.20 30.44 14.95
CA SER A 37 -11.43 30.47 16.40
C SER A 37 -10.11 30.22 17.12
N ASP A 38 -9.76 31.13 18.02
CA ASP A 38 -8.59 31.06 18.90
C ASP A 38 -8.84 30.21 20.17
N ASN A 39 -10.08 29.78 20.38
CA ASN A 39 -10.47 28.93 21.50
C ASN A 39 -10.01 27.47 21.29
N GLN A 40 -9.60 26.81 22.38
CA GLN A 40 -9.24 25.39 22.37
C GLN A 40 -10.47 24.47 22.41
N SER A 41 -11.65 24.97 22.80
CA SER A 41 -12.92 24.28 22.52
C SER A 41 -13.25 24.38 21.03
N GLY A 42 -13.75 23.31 20.43
CA GLY A 42 -14.17 23.31 19.02
C GLY A 42 -15.22 24.38 18.71
N TYR A 43 -15.09 25.00 17.54
CA TYR A 43 -16.08 25.94 17.02
C TYR A 43 -17.34 25.19 16.56
N VAL A 44 -18.52 25.75 16.86
CA VAL A 44 -19.81 25.16 16.51
C VAL A 44 -20.20 25.62 15.10
N HIS A 45 -20.16 24.69 14.14
CA HIS A 45 -20.41 24.99 12.74
C HIS A 45 -21.90 24.88 12.41
N TRP A 46 -22.56 26.02 12.26
CA TRP A 46 -23.87 26.14 11.60
C TRP A 46 -23.63 26.76 10.23
N ILE A 47 -23.91 26.01 9.17
CA ILE A 47 -23.56 26.39 7.79
C ILE A 47 -24.78 26.23 6.90
N GLU A 48 -24.92 27.15 5.96
CA GLU A 48 -25.87 27.10 4.84
C GLU A 48 -25.33 26.15 3.76
N LEU A 49 -26.05 25.08 3.44
CA LEU A 49 -25.65 24.10 2.42
C LEU A 49 -25.69 24.71 1.02
N ARG A 50 -24.71 24.34 0.18
CA ARG A 50 -24.61 24.80 -1.21
C ARG A 50 -24.34 23.67 -2.18
N ASP A 51 -24.93 23.76 -3.36
CA ASP A 51 -24.72 22.83 -4.47
C ASP A 51 -23.38 23.06 -5.19
N ALA A 52 -23.05 22.22 -6.16
CA ALA A 52 -21.81 22.36 -6.95
C ALA A 52 -21.71 23.67 -7.75
N SER A 53 -22.85 24.31 -8.08
CA SER A 53 -22.89 25.64 -8.71
C SER A 53 -22.79 26.80 -7.72
N GLY A 54 -22.63 26.50 -6.43
CA GLY A 54 -22.55 27.47 -5.34
C GLY A 54 -23.90 28.07 -4.92
N ARG A 55 -25.05 27.55 -5.42
CA ARG A 55 -26.39 28.00 -5.01
C ARG A 55 -26.77 27.39 -3.66
N THR A 56 -27.49 28.16 -2.83
CA THR A 56 -28.05 27.67 -1.58
C THR A 56 -29.08 26.58 -1.83
N ILE A 57 -29.02 25.49 -1.05
CA ILE A 57 -29.96 24.38 -1.14
C ILE A 57 -31.17 24.66 -0.24
N ALA A 58 -32.37 24.58 -0.80
CA ALA A 58 -33.63 24.57 -0.07
C ALA A 58 -34.01 23.11 0.23
N PRO A 59 -34.22 22.70 1.49
CA PRO A 59 -34.49 21.31 1.84
C PRO A 59 -35.91 20.84 1.49
N ASP A 60 -36.79 21.77 1.13
CA ASP A 60 -38.17 21.57 0.70
C ASP A 60 -38.37 21.63 -0.83
N ASP A 61 -37.28 21.69 -1.60
CA ASP A 61 -37.30 21.57 -3.06
C ASP A 61 -37.31 20.09 -3.49
N ASP A 62 -38.33 19.67 -4.24
CA ASP A 62 -38.50 18.30 -4.75
C ASP A 62 -37.38 17.88 -5.74
N ASP A 63 -36.64 18.84 -6.29
CA ASP A 63 -35.50 18.65 -7.20
C ASP A 63 -34.17 19.15 -6.59
N ALA A 64 -34.07 19.17 -5.25
CA ALA A 64 -32.89 19.65 -4.52
C ALA A 64 -31.60 18.89 -4.92
N PRO A 65 -30.53 19.60 -5.34
CA PRO A 65 -29.26 18.98 -5.72
C PRO A 65 -28.45 18.49 -4.49
N PRO A 66 -27.44 17.63 -4.69
CA PRO A 66 -26.48 17.28 -3.64
C PRO A 66 -25.67 18.48 -3.17
N TYR A 67 -25.34 18.50 -1.87
CA TYR A 67 -24.43 19.52 -1.34
C TYR A 67 -23.00 19.24 -1.79
N SER A 68 -22.28 20.28 -2.18
CA SER A 68 -20.85 20.24 -2.47
C SER A 68 -20.07 20.63 -1.22
N PRO A 69 -19.18 19.76 -0.69
CA PRO A 69 -18.23 20.12 0.35
C PRO A 69 -17.36 21.32 -0.04
N GLN A 70 -16.93 21.41 -1.30
CA GLN A 70 -16.14 22.53 -1.82
C GLN A 70 -16.89 23.86 -1.71
N GLN A 71 -18.13 23.94 -2.20
CA GLN A 71 -18.90 25.18 -2.20
C GLN A 71 -19.48 25.54 -0.82
N THR A 72 -19.69 24.54 0.05
CA THR A 72 -20.19 24.74 1.41
C THR A 72 -19.07 25.15 2.36
N CYS A 73 -17.98 24.38 2.43
CA CYS A 73 -16.86 24.60 3.35
C CYS A 73 -15.83 25.62 2.83
N GLY A 74 -15.63 25.71 1.50
CA GLY A 74 -14.66 26.61 0.85
C GLY A 74 -14.93 28.11 1.04
N ARG A 75 -16.13 28.47 1.51
CA ARG A 75 -16.45 29.84 1.96
C ARG A 75 -15.71 30.24 3.25
N CYS A 76 -15.27 29.26 4.04
CA CYS A 76 -14.65 29.45 5.35
C CYS A 76 -13.25 28.81 5.45
N HIS A 77 -12.83 28.03 4.46
CA HIS A 77 -11.56 27.31 4.43
C HIS A 77 -10.93 27.37 3.03
N ASP A 78 -9.60 27.34 2.97
CA ASP A 78 -8.87 27.29 1.71
C ASP A 78 -8.94 25.88 1.11
N PHE A 79 -10.04 25.59 0.40
CA PHE A 79 -10.25 24.29 -0.22
C PHE A 79 -9.12 23.92 -1.18
N ASN A 80 -8.59 24.89 -1.94
CA ASN A 80 -7.54 24.65 -2.90
C ASN A 80 -6.24 24.22 -2.20
N THR A 81 -5.86 24.86 -1.09
CA THR A 81 -4.72 24.39 -0.29
C THR A 81 -4.98 23.01 0.35
N ILE A 82 -6.21 22.72 0.75
CA ILE A 82 -6.58 21.43 1.37
C ILE A 82 -6.52 20.27 0.37
N SER A 83 -7.03 20.47 -0.86
CA SER A 83 -7.23 19.41 -1.86
C SER A 83 -5.96 18.95 -2.58
N HIS A 84 -4.78 19.41 -2.17
CA HIS A 84 -3.48 19.06 -2.76
C HIS A 84 -2.48 18.49 -1.75
N GLY A 85 -2.90 18.14 -0.53
CA GLY A 85 -2.06 17.39 0.41
C GLY A 85 -1.94 15.90 0.03
N TRP A 86 -0.96 15.20 0.62
CA TRP A 86 -0.59 13.79 0.37
C TRP A 86 -1.70 12.72 0.11
N HIS A 87 -2.92 12.92 0.62
CA HIS A 87 -4.05 12.01 0.37
C HIS A 87 -4.79 12.29 -0.95
N PHE A 88 -4.53 13.42 -1.60
CA PHE A 88 -5.24 13.94 -2.77
C PHE A 88 -4.31 14.12 -3.98
N ASP A 89 -3.06 14.52 -3.73
CA ASP A 89 -2.03 14.84 -4.74
C ASP A 89 -1.55 13.67 -5.59
N ALA A 90 -1.99 12.44 -5.30
CA ALA A 90 -1.47 11.22 -5.93
C ALA A 90 -1.55 11.23 -7.47
N VAL A 91 -2.50 11.98 -8.04
CA VAL A 91 -2.70 12.14 -9.49
C VAL A 91 -1.89 13.27 -10.11
N GLU A 92 -1.34 14.17 -9.30
CA GLU A 92 -0.64 15.36 -9.75
C GLU A 92 0.77 15.02 -10.21
N GLN A 93 1.09 15.31 -11.48
CA GLN A 93 2.41 15.04 -12.06
C GLN A 93 3.55 15.81 -11.39
N SER A 94 3.24 16.92 -10.70
CA SER A 94 4.18 17.73 -9.93
C SER A 94 4.34 17.27 -8.48
N SER A 95 3.56 16.28 -8.03
CA SER A 95 3.68 15.73 -6.68
C SER A 95 5.01 15.01 -6.47
N ARG A 96 5.50 15.02 -5.21
CA ARG A 96 6.68 14.25 -4.85
C ARG A 96 6.30 12.76 -4.76
N ARG A 97 6.97 11.92 -5.55
CA ARG A 97 6.82 10.45 -5.45
C ARG A 97 6.98 9.93 -4.02
N GLY A 98 7.96 10.49 -3.30
CA GLY A 98 8.29 10.15 -1.92
C GLY A 98 8.62 8.67 -1.72
N ARG A 99 8.79 8.25 -0.46
CA ARG A 99 9.07 6.84 -0.13
C ARG A 99 7.92 5.93 -0.62
N PRO A 100 8.19 4.72 -1.15
CA PRO A 100 7.18 3.69 -1.40
C PRO A 100 6.17 3.50 -0.26
N GLY A 101 4.95 3.12 -0.63
CA GLY A 101 3.79 3.04 0.28
C GLY A 101 2.83 1.93 -0.12
N GLN A 102 1.68 1.85 0.56
CA GLN A 102 0.65 0.88 0.13
C GLN A 102 0.13 1.28 -1.26
N PRO A 103 0.14 0.37 -2.25
CA PRO A 103 -0.41 0.64 -3.57
C PRO A 103 -1.92 0.45 -3.55
N TRP A 104 -2.61 0.93 -4.57
CA TRP A 104 -3.99 0.53 -4.83
C TRP A 104 -3.98 -0.82 -5.54
N ILE A 105 -4.40 -1.89 -4.86
CA ILE A 105 -4.34 -3.23 -5.45
C ILE A 105 -5.63 -3.47 -6.24
N TRP A 106 -5.58 -3.31 -7.57
CA TRP A 106 -6.71 -3.62 -8.44
C TRP A 106 -7.00 -5.11 -8.38
N SER A 107 -8.09 -5.44 -7.69
CA SER A 107 -8.48 -6.82 -7.44
C SER A 107 -9.74 -7.17 -8.23
N ASP A 108 -9.65 -8.19 -9.08
CA ASP A 108 -10.78 -8.88 -9.67
C ASP A 108 -10.69 -10.37 -9.31
N LEU A 109 -11.42 -10.73 -8.25
CA LEU A 109 -11.46 -12.10 -7.75
C LEU A 109 -11.96 -13.08 -8.80
N ALA A 110 -12.86 -12.70 -9.72
CA ALA A 110 -13.39 -13.65 -10.69
C ALA A 110 -12.36 -14.03 -11.76
N ASN A 111 -11.44 -13.13 -12.12
CA ASN A 111 -10.49 -13.32 -13.23
C ASN A 111 -9.02 -13.46 -12.78
N GLY A 112 -8.77 -13.56 -11.47
CA GLY A 112 -7.43 -13.81 -10.93
C GLY A 112 -6.50 -12.58 -10.98
N ILE A 113 -7.05 -11.37 -10.99
CA ILE A 113 -6.25 -10.15 -11.13
C ILE A 113 -6.03 -9.52 -9.75
N HIS A 114 -4.78 -9.28 -9.39
CA HIS A 114 -4.33 -8.49 -8.24
C HIS A 114 -3.10 -7.66 -8.64
N MET A 115 -3.32 -6.45 -9.16
CA MET A 115 -2.26 -5.57 -9.66
C MET A 115 -1.96 -4.43 -8.68
N PRO A 116 -0.72 -4.26 -8.18
CA PRO A 116 -0.35 -3.10 -7.39
C PRO A 116 -0.23 -1.86 -8.28
N LEU A 117 -1.13 -0.88 -8.11
CA LEU A 117 -1.16 0.35 -8.90
C LEU A 117 -0.64 1.56 -8.11
N SER A 118 0.06 2.47 -8.79
CA SER A 118 0.43 3.80 -8.27
C SER A 118 0.69 4.80 -9.39
N TYR A 119 0.10 5.99 -9.29
CA TYR A 119 0.44 7.14 -10.14
C TYR A 119 1.80 7.75 -9.81
N ARG A 120 2.39 7.43 -8.65
CA ARG A 120 3.71 7.94 -8.22
C ARG A 120 4.89 7.13 -8.81
N ASP A 121 4.64 6.28 -9.81
CA ASP A 121 5.61 5.39 -10.48
C ASP A 121 6.60 4.71 -9.50
N TRP A 122 6.10 4.16 -8.38
CA TRP A 122 6.97 3.37 -7.49
C TRP A 122 7.38 2.08 -8.20
N GLN A 123 8.66 1.73 -8.16
CA GLN A 123 9.22 0.53 -8.79
C GLN A 123 8.50 -0.74 -8.29
N GLY A 124 8.11 -1.62 -9.22
CA GLY A 124 7.24 -2.78 -8.94
C GLY A 124 5.75 -2.45 -8.82
N THR A 125 5.31 -1.22 -9.14
CA THR A 125 3.88 -0.87 -9.32
C THR A 125 3.60 -0.45 -10.76
N PHE A 126 2.35 -0.65 -11.20
CA PHE A 126 1.90 -0.23 -12.51
C PHE A 126 1.22 1.15 -12.43
N ASN A 127 1.55 2.04 -13.36
CA ASN A 127 0.88 3.34 -13.47
C ASN A 127 -0.48 3.15 -14.18
N PRO A 128 -1.62 3.52 -13.56
CA PRO A 128 -2.93 3.34 -14.17
C PRO A 128 -3.09 4.02 -15.53
N ASP A 129 -2.44 5.17 -15.77
CA ASP A 129 -2.51 5.86 -17.07
C ASP A 129 -1.87 5.02 -18.20
N LYS A 130 -0.78 4.30 -17.88
CA LYS A 130 -0.09 3.40 -18.82
C LYS A 130 -0.86 2.09 -19.08
N LEU A 131 -1.81 1.76 -18.20
CA LEU A 131 -2.77 0.67 -18.35
C LEU A 131 -4.10 1.14 -18.95
N GLU A 132 -4.21 2.43 -19.29
CA GLU A 132 -5.43 3.06 -19.80
C GLU A 132 -6.63 2.91 -18.86
N ILE A 133 -6.38 2.88 -17.55
CA ILE A 133 -7.42 2.92 -16.53
C ILE A 133 -7.76 4.39 -16.29
N SER A 134 -8.96 4.80 -16.68
CA SER A 134 -9.44 6.16 -16.51
C SER A 134 -9.47 6.59 -15.03
N ARG A 135 -9.40 7.90 -14.80
CA ARG A 135 -9.50 8.46 -13.44
C ARG A 135 -10.86 8.15 -12.81
N TRP A 136 -11.92 8.10 -13.63
CA TRP A 136 -13.25 7.65 -13.21
C TRP A 136 -13.28 6.19 -12.74
N GLN A 137 -12.68 5.24 -13.49
CA GLN A 137 -12.57 3.83 -13.06
C GLN A 137 -11.77 3.70 -11.74
N MET A 138 -10.72 4.49 -11.54
CA MET A 138 -9.99 4.51 -10.26
C MET A 138 -10.85 5.05 -9.11
N ALA A 139 -11.68 6.07 -9.37
CA ALA A 139 -12.64 6.60 -8.40
C ALA A 139 -13.78 5.61 -8.09
N GLU A 140 -14.30 4.89 -9.08
CA GLU A 140 -15.27 3.80 -8.88
C GLU A 140 -14.66 2.68 -8.03
N LYS A 141 -13.47 2.21 -8.41
CA LYS A 141 -12.83 1.04 -7.81
C LYS A 141 -12.39 1.26 -6.36
N PHE A 142 -11.87 2.44 -6.04
CA PHE A 142 -11.22 2.73 -4.76
C PHE A 142 -11.88 3.85 -3.96
N GLY A 143 -12.81 4.62 -4.54
CA GLY A 143 -13.40 5.82 -3.93
C GLY A 143 -14.00 5.60 -2.54
N GLY A 144 -14.61 4.43 -2.29
CA GLY A 144 -15.13 4.07 -0.97
C GLY A 144 -14.06 4.14 0.13
N PHE A 145 -12.80 3.83 -0.19
CA PHE A 145 -11.67 3.91 0.74
C PHE A 145 -10.74 5.11 0.48
N LEU A 146 -11.21 6.13 -0.25
CA LEU A 146 -10.53 7.41 -0.48
C LEU A 146 -11.34 8.58 0.12
N PRO A 147 -10.69 9.70 0.50
CA PRO A 147 -11.38 10.88 1.01
C PRO A 147 -12.06 11.75 -0.06
N GLY A 148 -12.26 11.22 -1.26
CA GLY A 148 -12.62 11.97 -2.45
C GLY A 148 -11.48 12.85 -2.97
N GLY A 149 -11.74 13.64 -4.02
CA GLY A 149 -10.70 14.33 -4.78
C GLY A 149 -9.78 13.34 -5.49
N GLY A 150 -8.53 13.75 -5.75
CA GLY A 150 -7.57 12.95 -6.52
C GLY A 150 -8.19 12.46 -7.83
N PRO A 151 -8.21 11.13 -8.11
CA PRO A 151 -8.77 10.59 -9.35
C PRO A 151 -10.27 10.87 -9.53
N GLY A 152 -11.00 11.16 -8.45
CA GLY A 152 -12.43 11.50 -8.51
C GLY A 152 -12.73 13.00 -8.59
N SER A 153 -11.72 13.87 -8.58
CA SER A 153 -11.92 15.32 -8.71
C SER A 153 -12.42 15.72 -10.11
N ALA A 154 -13.19 16.81 -10.23
CA ALA A 154 -13.59 17.36 -11.54
C ALA A 154 -12.43 17.47 -12.54
N ALA A 155 -11.28 18.01 -12.12
CA ALA A 155 -10.09 18.14 -12.99
C ALA A 155 -9.53 16.78 -13.46
N SER A 156 -9.61 15.73 -12.63
CA SER A 156 -9.22 14.37 -13.04
C SER A 156 -10.25 13.70 -13.94
N LEU A 157 -11.55 14.02 -13.80
CA LEU A 157 -12.58 13.49 -14.68
C LEU A 157 -12.61 14.17 -16.07
N GLU A 158 -12.13 15.42 -16.17
CA GLU A 158 -11.83 16.07 -17.45
C GLU A 158 -10.60 15.47 -18.16
N HIS A 159 -9.71 14.80 -17.44
CA HIS A 159 -8.52 14.16 -18.00
C HIS A 159 -8.88 12.86 -18.73
N ARG A 160 -8.90 12.92 -20.06
CA ARG A 160 -9.05 11.75 -20.93
C ARG A 160 -7.68 11.30 -21.45
N PRO A 161 -7.17 10.12 -21.05
CA PRO A 161 -5.97 9.56 -21.68
C PRO A 161 -6.25 9.25 -23.15
N GLU A 162 -5.26 9.45 -24.03
CA GLU A 162 -5.33 8.95 -25.41
C GLU A 162 -5.09 7.44 -25.38
N PHE A 163 -6.17 6.65 -25.46
CA PHE A 163 -6.12 5.20 -25.60
C PHE A 163 -5.39 4.81 -26.90
N LYS A 164 -4.33 4.01 -26.78
CA LYS A 164 -3.37 3.60 -27.82
C LYS A 164 -3.02 2.11 -27.77
N LEU A 165 -3.46 1.37 -26.75
CA LEU A 165 -3.36 -0.09 -26.72
C LEU A 165 -4.10 -0.72 -27.92
N PRO A 166 -3.75 -1.95 -28.32
CA PRO A 166 -4.38 -2.59 -29.47
C PRO A 166 -5.88 -2.70 -29.24
N THR A 167 -6.66 -2.15 -30.17
CA THR A 167 -8.10 -2.26 -30.16
C THR A 167 -8.48 -3.72 -30.38
N TRP A 168 -8.94 -4.36 -29.30
CA TRP A 168 -9.52 -5.69 -29.36
C TRP A 168 -10.71 -5.67 -30.32
N LYS A 169 -10.63 -6.46 -31.39
CA LYS A 169 -11.75 -6.71 -32.31
C LYS A 169 -12.55 -7.90 -31.79
N ASP A 170 -13.86 -7.78 -31.56
CA ASP A 170 -14.68 -8.99 -31.37
C ASP A 170 -14.68 -9.77 -32.70
N PRO A 171 -14.32 -11.06 -32.72
CA PRO A 171 -14.39 -11.91 -33.93
C PRO A 171 -15.82 -12.16 -34.47
N LYS A 172 -16.77 -11.28 -34.14
CA LYS A 172 -18.18 -11.30 -34.55
C LYS A 172 -18.65 -10.00 -35.19
N ASP A 173 -17.87 -8.93 -35.13
CA ASP A 173 -18.21 -7.63 -35.72
C ASP A 173 -17.72 -7.50 -37.18
N ASP A 174 -17.44 -8.63 -37.84
CA ASP A 174 -17.02 -8.76 -39.24
C ASP A 174 -18.00 -8.15 -40.28
N ASP A 175 -19.18 -7.68 -39.86
CA ASP A 175 -20.21 -7.06 -40.71
C ASP A 175 -20.21 -5.51 -40.69
N GLU A 176 -19.43 -4.84 -39.82
CA GLU A 176 -19.29 -3.38 -39.82
C GLU A 176 -18.14 -2.92 -40.77
N PRO A 177 -18.35 -1.91 -41.63
CA PRO A 177 -17.36 -1.50 -42.62
C PRO A 177 -16.15 -0.79 -41.99
N GLU A 178 -14.96 -1.02 -42.54
CA GLU A 178 -13.71 -0.33 -42.15
C GLU A 178 -13.87 1.20 -42.22
N THR A 179 -14.12 1.85 -41.07
CA THR A 179 -14.05 3.30 -40.95
C THR A 179 -12.61 3.75 -40.80
N ASP A 180 -12.23 4.69 -41.65
CA ASP A 180 -10.89 5.20 -41.86
C ASP A 180 -10.30 5.92 -40.64
N GLY A 181 -9.53 5.19 -39.83
CA GLY A 181 -8.42 5.72 -39.04
C GLY A 181 -8.75 6.51 -37.76
N GLU A 182 -10.02 6.62 -37.37
CA GLU A 182 -10.36 7.02 -36.00
C GLU A 182 -10.23 5.83 -35.05
N ALA A 183 -9.66 6.07 -33.87
CA ALA A 183 -9.56 5.05 -32.83
C ALA A 183 -10.97 4.70 -32.35
N VAL A 184 -11.44 3.50 -32.68
CA VAL A 184 -12.66 2.93 -32.10
C VAL A 184 -12.42 2.79 -30.61
N THR A 185 -12.91 3.76 -29.83
CA THR A 185 -13.05 3.61 -28.39
C THR A 185 -13.90 2.37 -28.15
N PRO A 186 -13.40 1.32 -27.48
CA PRO A 186 -14.18 0.12 -27.27
C PRO A 186 -15.51 0.48 -26.61
N GLU A 187 -16.63 -0.04 -27.11
CA GLU A 187 -17.99 0.24 -26.60
C GLU A 187 -18.18 -0.05 -25.10
N HIS A 188 -17.18 -0.68 -24.49
CA HIS A 188 -17.12 -1.11 -23.10
C HIS A 188 -16.47 -0.08 -22.15
N PHE A 189 -15.85 1.00 -22.64
CA PHE A 189 -15.31 2.09 -21.80
C PHE A 189 -16.37 3.18 -21.56
N VAL A 190 -17.33 2.90 -20.69
CA VAL A 190 -18.41 3.84 -20.35
C VAL A 190 -17.94 4.89 -19.34
N ASP A 191 -17.44 6.03 -19.83
CA ASP A 191 -17.15 7.22 -19.02
C ASP A 191 -18.47 7.86 -18.53
N LEU A 192 -18.96 7.40 -17.38
CA LEU A 192 -20.16 7.91 -16.72
C LEU A 192 -19.89 9.16 -15.84
N SER A 193 -18.74 9.82 -15.94
CA SER A 193 -18.44 11.02 -15.12
C SER A 193 -19.51 12.12 -15.25
N ASN A 194 -20.07 12.29 -16.45
CA ASN A 194 -21.19 13.18 -16.77
C ASN A 194 -22.52 12.81 -16.09
N VAL A 195 -22.65 11.58 -15.58
CA VAL A 195 -23.82 11.04 -14.86
C VAL A 195 -23.56 11.04 -13.36
N THR A 196 -22.46 10.40 -12.93
CA THR A 196 -22.08 10.21 -11.51
C THR A 196 -21.75 11.51 -10.80
N GLY A 197 -21.25 12.49 -11.55
CA GLY A 197 -20.59 13.69 -11.04
C GLY A 197 -19.19 13.40 -10.49
N GLU A 198 -18.53 14.45 -9.99
CA GLU A 198 -17.27 14.29 -9.25
C GLU A 198 -17.47 13.57 -7.91
N LEU A 199 -16.40 12.95 -7.42
CA LEU A 199 -16.29 12.48 -6.04
C LEU A 199 -15.56 13.56 -5.23
N PRO A 200 -16.28 14.49 -4.59
CA PRO A 200 -15.66 15.65 -3.94
C PRO A 200 -14.87 15.25 -2.71
N VAL A 201 -13.88 16.06 -2.33
CA VAL A 201 -13.18 15.90 -1.05
C VAL A 201 -14.17 16.09 0.10
N ASP A 202 -14.48 15.01 0.83
CA ASP A 202 -15.38 15.08 1.99
C ASP A 202 -14.59 15.27 3.28
N CYS A 203 -14.55 16.52 3.76
CA CYS A 203 -13.93 16.87 5.03
C CYS A 203 -14.50 16.04 6.21
N MET A 204 -15.78 15.65 6.16
CA MET A 204 -16.43 14.94 7.27
C MET A 204 -15.94 13.50 7.41
N LEU A 205 -15.43 12.85 6.37
CA LEU A 205 -14.84 11.50 6.48
C LEU A 205 -13.71 11.46 7.52
N CYS A 206 -12.90 12.53 7.60
CA CYS A 206 -11.80 12.66 8.56
C CYS A 206 -12.18 13.49 9.80
N HIS A 207 -13.02 14.52 9.64
CA HIS A 207 -13.30 15.49 10.69
C HIS A 207 -14.62 15.29 11.43
N HIS A 208 -15.44 14.29 11.12
CA HIS A 208 -16.63 14.02 11.94
C HIS A 208 -16.26 13.70 13.40
N ARG A 209 -17.10 14.13 14.36
CA ARG A 209 -17.05 13.54 15.70
C ARG A 209 -17.53 12.08 15.63
N PRO A 210 -16.84 11.10 16.26
CA PRO A 210 -17.38 9.76 16.43
C PRO A 210 -18.77 9.79 17.08
N GLY A 211 -19.75 9.14 16.46
CA GLY A 211 -21.15 9.15 16.92
C GLY A 211 -22.01 10.33 16.46
N SER A 212 -21.49 11.28 15.67
CA SER A 212 -22.27 12.40 15.10
C SER A 212 -23.37 12.00 14.10
N GLY A 213 -23.29 10.78 13.57
CA GLY A 213 -24.17 10.27 12.51
C GLY A 213 -23.50 10.14 11.15
N TYR A 214 -22.27 10.64 10.96
CA TYR A 214 -21.51 10.38 9.74
C TYR A 214 -21.20 8.87 9.60
N SER A 215 -21.46 8.31 8.42
CA SER A 215 -21.27 6.90 8.10
C SER A 215 -20.34 6.72 6.89
N PRO A 216 -19.08 6.26 7.09
CA PRO A 216 -18.19 5.92 5.98
C PRO A 216 -18.67 4.69 5.19
N PHE A 217 -19.56 3.88 5.77
CA PHE A 217 -20.22 2.79 5.04
C PHE A 217 -21.21 3.32 4.01
N ALA A 218 -22.01 4.33 4.37
CA ALA A 218 -22.95 4.96 3.44
C ALA A 218 -22.22 5.74 2.32
N TRP A 219 -21.05 6.31 2.62
CA TRP A 219 -20.11 6.84 1.62
C TRP A 219 -19.73 5.75 0.59
N THR A 220 -19.23 4.61 1.05
CA THR A 220 -18.87 3.48 0.16
C THR A 220 -20.07 2.93 -0.62
N GLU A 221 -21.22 2.73 0.02
CA GLU A 221 -22.46 2.28 -0.64
C GLU A 221 -22.85 3.23 -1.79
N GLN A 222 -22.76 4.56 -1.60
CA GLN A 222 -23.06 5.51 -2.67
C GLN A 222 -22.03 5.48 -3.81
N ILE A 223 -20.78 5.09 -3.56
CA ILE A 223 -19.75 4.99 -4.59
C ILE A 223 -19.94 3.70 -5.40
N GLU A 224 -20.33 2.60 -4.75
CA GLU A 224 -20.75 1.36 -5.45
C GLU A 224 -22.02 1.58 -6.29
N ASP A 225 -22.95 2.40 -5.82
CA ASP A 225 -24.13 2.85 -6.58
C ASP A 225 -23.80 3.86 -7.70
N ARG A 226 -22.52 4.22 -7.89
CA ARG A 226 -22.02 5.25 -8.82
C ARG A 226 -22.58 6.67 -8.56
N ASN A 227 -23.06 6.94 -7.36
CA ASN A 227 -23.65 8.21 -6.92
C ASN A 227 -22.61 9.17 -6.31
N PHE A 228 -21.48 9.41 -6.99
CA PHE A 228 -20.29 10.09 -6.42
C PHE A 228 -20.60 11.47 -5.81
N ALA A 229 -21.29 12.34 -6.55
CA ALA A 229 -21.62 13.68 -6.08
C ALA A 229 -22.60 13.68 -4.88
N TYR A 230 -23.34 12.59 -4.68
CA TYR A 230 -24.36 12.44 -3.63
C TYR A 230 -23.78 11.83 -2.35
N ALA A 231 -22.64 11.13 -2.44
CA ALA A 231 -22.02 10.41 -1.33
C ALA A 231 -21.86 11.25 -0.04
N PRO A 232 -21.39 12.51 -0.06
CA PRO A 232 -21.31 13.33 1.17
C PRO A 232 -22.67 13.56 1.84
N THR A 233 -23.73 13.76 1.04
CA THR A 233 -25.10 14.05 1.53
C THR A 233 -25.67 12.86 2.30
N VAL A 234 -25.49 11.65 1.77
CA VAL A 234 -25.94 10.41 2.40
C VAL A 234 -25.03 10.02 3.56
N ALA A 235 -23.70 10.14 3.39
CA ALA A 235 -22.72 9.82 4.42
C ALA A 235 -22.88 10.68 5.68
N MET A 236 -23.19 11.97 5.56
CA MET A 236 -23.55 12.83 6.69
C MET A 236 -24.89 12.48 7.36
N GLY A 237 -25.75 11.66 6.72
CA GLY A 237 -27.07 11.32 7.23
C GLY A 237 -28.04 12.50 7.24
N ILE A 238 -27.93 13.40 6.26
CA ILE A 238 -28.73 14.63 6.13
C ILE A 238 -29.74 14.60 4.98
N GLY A 239 -29.66 13.57 4.13
CA GLY A 239 -30.64 13.25 3.10
C GLY A 239 -30.49 11.81 2.64
N THR A 240 -31.46 11.32 1.88
CA THR A 240 -31.47 9.99 1.26
C THR A 240 -31.58 10.12 -0.26
N VAL A 241 -31.00 9.16 -0.99
CA VAL A 241 -31.07 9.09 -2.46
C VAL A 241 -31.99 7.95 -2.89
N ASP A 242 -32.85 8.17 -3.90
CA ASP A 242 -33.90 7.23 -4.30
C ASP A 242 -33.50 6.20 -5.37
N LYS A 243 -32.46 6.49 -6.16
CA LYS A 243 -31.97 5.67 -7.28
C LYS A 243 -30.44 5.58 -7.29
N ASN A 244 -29.90 4.69 -8.11
CA ASN A 244 -28.48 4.55 -8.31
C ASN A 244 -28.09 4.73 -9.78
N SER A 245 -26.96 5.40 -10.00
CA SER A 245 -26.43 5.69 -11.33
C SER A 245 -25.92 4.41 -12.01
N LEU A 246 -25.56 3.38 -11.23
CA LEU A 246 -25.21 2.04 -11.69
C LEU A 246 -26.31 1.33 -12.53
N ARG A 247 -27.59 1.69 -12.38
CA ARG A 247 -28.69 1.11 -13.16
C ARG A 247 -29.10 1.95 -14.37
N LEU A 248 -28.42 3.06 -14.62
CA LEU A 248 -28.59 3.79 -15.86
C LEU A 248 -27.95 2.98 -17.00
N LYS A 249 -28.52 3.11 -18.19
CA LYS A 249 -28.05 2.39 -19.36
C LYS A 249 -26.89 3.14 -20.01
N ASP A 250 -26.16 2.45 -20.88
CA ASP A 250 -25.05 3.02 -21.64
C ASP A 250 -25.53 4.06 -22.68
N ASP A 251 -26.80 3.99 -23.11
CA ASP A 251 -27.48 4.96 -24.00
C ASP A 251 -28.13 6.15 -23.25
N PHE A 252 -27.73 6.42 -22.00
CA PHE A 252 -28.32 7.48 -21.17
C PHE A 252 -27.99 8.90 -21.67
N ASP A 253 -29.03 9.63 -22.11
CA ASP A 253 -28.94 11.07 -22.39
C ASP A 253 -29.42 11.91 -21.20
N ARG A 254 -28.56 12.79 -20.67
CA ARG A 254 -28.87 13.60 -19.47
C ARG A 254 -30.00 14.61 -19.67
N ALA A 255 -30.28 15.06 -20.89
CA ALA A 255 -31.33 16.02 -21.20
C ALA A 255 -32.68 15.33 -21.42
N GLU A 256 -32.70 14.15 -22.03
CA GLU A 256 -33.94 13.38 -22.29
C GLU A 256 -34.37 12.52 -21.08
N ASP A 257 -33.41 11.90 -20.37
CA ASP A 257 -33.63 10.96 -19.26
C ASP A 257 -33.42 11.59 -17.86
N ALA A 258 -33.57 12.91 -17.74
CA ALA A 258 -33.34 13.63 -16.49
C ALA A 258 -34.18 13.11 -15.29
N ASP A 259 -35.34 12.49 -15.54
CA ASP A 259 -36.18 11.89 -14.50
C ASP A 259 -35.62 10.58 -13.93
N LYS A 260 -34.70 9.91 -14.64
CA LYS A 260 -34.04 8.67 -14.21
C LYS A 260 -32.85 8.91 -13.28
N LEU A 261 -32.32 10.14 -13.26
CA LEU A 261 -31.22 10.52 -12.36
C LEU A 261 -31.58 10.29 -10.88
N PRO A 262 -30.58 10.03 -10.01
CA PRO A 262 -30.78 10.01 -8.57
C PRO A 262 -31.29 11.34 -8.04
N LYS A 263 -32.33 11.31 -7.19
CA LYS A 263 -32.86 12.49 -6.50
C LYS A 263 -32.58 12.39 -5.00
N ILE A 264 -32.34 13.54 -4.36
CA ILE A 264 -32.20 13.63 -2.90
C ILE A 264 -33.54 14.03 -2.29
N THR A 265 -33.87 13.40 -1.17
CA THR A 265 -34.81 13.95 -0.19
C THR A 265 -34.02 14.33 1.05
N TYR A 266 -33.98 15.63 1.39
CA TYR A 266 -33.30 16.13 2.59
C TYR A 266 -34.15 15.88 3.85
N ASP A 267 -33.49 15.53 4.96
CA ASP A 267 -34.14 15.45 6.26
C ASP A 267 -34.30 16.86 6.85
N ALA A 268 -35.48 17.45 6.65
CA ALA A 268 -35.84 18.76 7.18
C ALA A 268 -35.63 18.92 8.70
N GLN A 269 -35.58 17.83 9.49
CA GLN A 269 -35.31 17.91 10.93
C GLN A 269 -33.85 18.25 11.25
N ARG A 270 -32.93 18.10 10.29
CA ARG A 270 -31.53 18.52 10.42
C ARG A 270 -31.35 20.03 10.23
N PHE A 271 -32.28 20.69 9.55
CA PHE A 271 -32.22 22.10 9.24
C PHE A 271 -32.81 22.94 10.37
N ARG A 272 -32.11 23.99 10.75
CA ARG A 272 -32.62 25.02 11.66
C ARG A 272 -33.58 25.94 10.91
N HIS A 273 -34.39 26.70 11.64
CA HIS A 273 -35.40 27.63 11.10
C HIS A 273 -34.87 28.70 10.11
N ASP A 274 -33.56 28.91 10.04
CA ASP A 274 -32.86 29.82 9.13
C ASP A 274 -32.14 29.09 7.97
N GLY A 275 -32.46 27.81 7.74
CA GLY A 275 -31.90 26.99 6.67
C GLY A 275 -30.46 26.48 6.92
N MET A 276 -29.86 26.78 8.08
CA MET A 276 -28.53 26.28 8.41
C MET A 276 -28.59 24.88 9.03
N ILE A 277 -27.60 24.04 8.69
CA ILE A 277 -27.41 22.72 9.26
C ILE A 277 -26.22 22.71 10.23
N PHE A 278 -26.25 21.81 11.22
CA PHE A 278 -25.16 21.64 12.18
C PHE A 278 -24.15 20.59 11.69
N PHE A 279 -22.88 20.99 11.58
CA PHE A 279 -21.76 20.08 11.35
C PHE A 279 -21.03 19.81 12.69
N ASP A 280 -21.19 18.62 13.26
CA ASP A 280 -20.41 18.19 14.44
C ASP A 280 -19.03 17.67 14.03
N LEU A 281 -18.13 18.62 13.77
CA LEU A 281 -16.77 18.36 13.34
C LEU A 281 -15.73 18.62 14.45
N VAL A 282 -14.60 17.92 14.35
CA VAL A 282 -13.45 18.01 15.25
C VAL A 282 -12.19 18.43 14.48
N ARG A 283 -11.42 19.38 15.02
CA ARG A 283 -10.19 19.87 14.37
C ARG A 283 -9.12 18.78 14.23
N LYS A 284 -9.03 17.88 15.21
CA LYS A 284 -8.12 16.73 15.21
C LYS A 284 -8.95 15.47 14.92
N PRO A 285 -8.73 14.76 13.80
CA PRO A 285 -9.37 13.49 13.49
C PRO A 285 -9.26 12.45 14.61
N SER A 286 -10.24 11.56 14.67
CA SER A 286 -10.20 10.39 15.54
C SER A 286 -9.39 9.24 14.91
N ASN A 287 -8.93 8.28 15.70
CA ASN A 287 -8.28 7.08 15.15
C ASN A 287 -9.27 6.25 14.31
N ASP A 288 -10.56 6.24 14.67
CA ASP A 288 -11.60 5.47 13.99
C ASP A 288 -11.77 5.93 12.53
N SER A 289 -11.69 7.24 12.29
CA SER A 289 -11.70 7.86 10.96
C SER A 289 -10.51 7.35 10.11
N CYS A 290 -9.33 7.19 10.70
CA CYS A 290 -8.17 6.60 10.02
C CYS A 290 -8.32 5.09 9.80
N TYR A 291 -8.89 4.37 10.77
CA TYR A 291 -9.03 2.91 10.72
C TYR A 291 -9.94 2.43 9.59
N TYR A 292 -10.86 3.27 9.09
CA TYR A 292 -11.69 2.90 7.94
C TYR A 292 -10.84 2.48 6.74
N CYS A 293 -9.87 3.30 6.32
CA CYS A 293 -8.98 3.01 5.18
C CYS A 293 -7.65 2.35 5.55
N HIS A 294 -7.15 2.54 6.78
CA HIS A 294 -5.82 2.10 7.20
C HIS A 294 -5.81 0.93 8.20
N THR A 295 -6.93 0.27 8.49
CA THR A 295 -6.90 -0.96 9.29
C THR A 295 -6.04 -2.03 8.63
N ASN A 296 -5.23 -2.69 9.45
CA ASN A 296 -4.22 -3.66 9.05
C ASN A 296 -4.17 -4.76 10.12
N ILE A 297 -4.63 -5.98 9.80
CA ILE A 297 -4.83 -7.07 10.78
C ILE A 297 -4.27 -8.39 10.26
N SER A 298 -3.64 -9.17 11.13
CA SER A 298 -3.16 -10.53 10.79
C SER A 298 -4.36 -11.43 10.48
N THR A 299 -4.22 -12.39 9.55
CA THR A 299 -5.38 -13.14 9.04
C THR A 299 -6.00 -14.10 10.07
N ASP A 300 -5.23 -14.53 11.07
CA ASP A 300 -5.71 -15.25 12.26
C ASP A 300 -6.76 -14.46 13.07
N THR A 301 -6.84 -13.14 12.93
CA THR A 301 -7.93 -12.35 13.54
C THR A 301 -9.31 -12.70 12.98
N ALA A 302 -9.42 -13.10 11.71
CA ALA A 302 -10.66 -13.51 11.07
C ALA A 302 -11.20 -14.86 11.59
N THR A 303 -10.31 -15.74 12.04
CA THR A 303 -10.65 -17.06 12.61
C THR A 303 -10.79 -17.02 14.15
N GLY A 304 -10.86 -15.83 14.73
CA GLY A 304 -11.11 -15.61 16.17
C GLY A 304 -9.86 -15.31 16.98
N GLY A 305 -8.68 -15.18 16.37
CA GLY A 305 -7.42 -14.84 17.04
C GLY A 305 -7.35 -13.43 17.63
N ARG A 306 -8.28 -12.51 17.30
CA ARG A 306 -8.22 -11.07 17.64
C ARG A 306 -7.86 -10.77 19.11
N TRP A 307 -8.31 -11.57 20.06
CA TRP A 307 -8.05 -11.37 21.50
C TRP A 307 -6.60 -11.70 21.94
N LEU A 308 -5.80 -12.33 21.08
CA LEU A 308 -4.41 -12.71 21.33
C LEU A 308 -3.39 -11.61 20.94
N HIS A 309 -3.83 -10.56 20.26
CA HIS A 309 -2.93 -9.50 19.76
C HIS A 309 -2.99 -8.28 20.67
N ASP A 310 -1.82 -7.84 21.15
CA ASP A 310 -1.69 -6.54 21.79
C ASP A 310 -1.89 -5.41 20.77
N GLU A 311 -2.51 -4.31 21.22
CA GLU A 311 -2.60 -3.06 20.45
C GLU A 311 -1.24 -2.34 20.37
N ASP A 312 -1.11 -1.42 19.41
CA ASP A 312 0.06 -0.55 19.30
C ASP A 312 0.31 0.21 20.62
N VAL A 313 1.54 0.15 21.12
CA VAL A 313 1.91 0.72 22.42
C VAL A 313 1.62 2.22 22.52
N HIS A 314 1.65 2.95 21.40
CA HIS A 314 1.34 4.37 21.36
C HIS A 314 -0.17 4.64 21.45
N VAL A 315 -0.98 3.88 20.69
CA VAL A 315 -2.45 3.99 20.73
C VAL A 315 -2.96 3.61 22.11
N ARG A 316 -2.43 2.52 22.70
CA ARG A 316 -2.69 2.11 24.08
C ARG A 316 -2.27 3.17 25.12
N ALA A 317 -1.28 4.00 24.81
CA ALA A 317 -0.85 5.14 25.64
C ALA A 317 -1.68 6.42 25.42
N GLY A 318 -2.70 6.39 24.54
CA GLY A 318 -3.57 7.53 24.22
C GLY A 318 -3.03 8.47 23.14
N ILE A 319 -1.97 8.08 22.42
CA ILE A 319 -1.44 8.83 21.27
C ILE A 319 -2.31 8.50 20.05
N ALA A 320 -2.86 9.53 19.40
CA ALA A 320 -3.69 9.36 18.21
C ALA A 320 -2.83 9.30 16.94
N CYS A 321 -3.38 8.74 15.86
CA CYS A 321 -2.73 8.70 14.55
C CYS A 321 -2.22 10.10 14.14
N ALA A 322 -3.06 11.13 14.28
CA ALA A 322 -2.76 12.52 13.96
C ALA A 322 -1.77 13.26 14.90
N ASP A 323 -1.24 12.60 15.94
CA ASP A 323 -0.13 13.15 16.75
C ASP A 323 1.24 12.82 16.16
N CYS A 324 1.32 11.71 15.40
CA CYS A 324 2.47 11.31 14.58
C CYS A 324 2.27 11.80 13.14
N HIS A 325 1.18 11.37 12.52
CA HIS A 325 0.75 11.74 11.18
C HIS A 325 0.02 13.10 11.18
N ARG A 326 0.75 14.16 11.55
CA ARG A 326 0.22 15.52 11.59
C ARG A 326 0.37 16.21 10.23
N ASN A 327 -0.61 17.03 9.89
CA ASN A 327 -0.61 17.95 8.76
C ASN A 327 -0.91 19.40 9.20
N GLY A 328 -0.67 20.36 8.30
CA GLY A 328 -1.13 21.74 8.40
C GLY A 328 -2.47 21.95 7.67
N LEU A 329 -2.73 23.20 7.26
CA LEU A 329 -3.85 23.54 6.36
C LEU A 329 -3.68 22.88 4.97
N ASP A 330 -2.43 22.70 4.56
CA ASP A 330 -1.96 21.98 3.36
C ASP A 330 -2.43 20.51 3.28
N HIS A 331 -2.85 19.91 4.39
CA HIS A 331 -3.14 18.47 4.48
C HIS A 331 -1.97 17.55 4.09
N GLU A 332 -0.77 18.12 4.05
CA GLU A 332 0.47 17.38 3.84
C GLU A 332 0.75 16.53 5.08
N THR A 333 0.44 15.25 4.95
CA THR A 333 0.37 14.36 6.10
C THR A 333 1.73 13.71 6.33
N VAL A 334 2.42 14.16 7.37
CA VAL A 334 3.71 13.58 7.78
C VAL A 334 3.59 12.06 7.90
N ARG A 335 4.52 11.34 7.27
CA ARG A 335 4.55 9.87 7.17
C ARG A 335 5.43 9.21 8.25
N GLY A 336 6.13 10.02 9.04
CA GLY A 336 6.79 9.66 10.30
C GLY A 336 8.16 9.00 10.14
N PHE A 337 8.84 9.18 9.01
CA PHE A 337 10.16 8.55 8.78
C PHE A 337 11.34 9.52 9.00
N VAL A 338 12.52 8.96 9.27
CA VAL A 338 13.74 9.75 9.48
C VAL A 338 14.21 10.29 8.14
N GLY A 339 14.52 11.59 8.07
CA GLY A 339 14.89 12.27 6.82
C GLY A 339 13.71 12.74 5.96
N GLU A 340 12.47 12.61 6.45
CA GLU A 340 11.30 13.10 5.74
C GLU A 340 11.34 14.63 5.54
N GLN A 341 11.27 15.06 4.28
CA GLN A 341 11.08 16.47 3.92
C GLN A 341 9.58 16.79 3.85
N HIS A 342 9.15 17.88 4.50
CA HIS A 342 7.76 18.35 4.48
C HIS A 342 7.74 19.83 4.09
N PRO A 343 6.84 20.29 3.20
CA PRO A 343 6.91 21.63 2.62
C PRO A 343 6.78 22.76 3.65
N SER A 344 5.86 22.63 4.61
CA SER A 344 5.50 23.73 5.53
C SER A 344 6.15 23.66 6.93
N ALA A 345 6.92 22.62 7.25
CA ALA A 345 7.40 22.35 8.62
C ALA A 345 8.52 21.29 8.67
N SER A 346 9.25 21.21 9.79
CA SER A 346 10.17 20.09 10.04
C SER A 346 9.40 18.82 10.48
N ALA A 347 9.48 17.76 9.69
CA ALA A 347 8.90 16.46 10.01
C ALA A 347 9.72 15.64 11.04
N GLU A 348 10.99 16.00 11.29
CA GLU A 348 11.91 15.25 12.17
C GLU A 348 11.29 14.86 13.52
N SER A 349 10.56 15.81 14.13
CA SER A 349 9.98 15.68 15.47
C SER A 349 8.90 14.59 15.58
N PHE A 350 8.37 14.14 14.45
CA PHE A 350 7.32 13.12 14.33
C PHE A 350 7.87 11.73 14.02
N SER A 351 9.18 11.58 13.85
CA SER A 351 9.84 10.27 13.74
C SER A 351 10.03 9.59 15.10
N CYS A 352 10.28 8.28 15.11
CA CYS A 352 10.67 7.55 16.33
C CYS A 352 11.86 8.23 17.04
N GLN A 353 12.86 8.67 16.28
CA GLN A 353 14.03 9.37 16.81
C GLN A 353 13.64 10.73 17.42
N GLY A 354 12.83 11.53 16.72
CA GLY A 354 12.37 12.84 17.18
C GLY A 354 11.65 12.78 18.53
N CYS A 355 10.82 11.76 18.76
CA CYS A 355 10.15 11.60 20.06
C CYS A 355 11.05 11.03 21.16
N HIS A 356 11.81 9.96 20.87
CA HIS A 356 12.53 9.18 21.90
C HIS A 356 13.95 9.69 22.22
N LEU A 357 14.61 10.31 21.25
CA LEU A 357 16.00 10.81 21.35
C LEU A 357 16.08 12.34 21.19
N GLY A 358 15.08 12.95 20.55
CA GLY A 358 15.11 14.35 20.16
C GLY A 358 15.85 14.58 18.83
N SER A 359 15.87 15.82 18.39
CA SER A 359 16.71 16.29 17.28
C SER A 359 17.16 17.73 17.54
N ASP A 360 18.47 17.95 17.41
CA ASP A 360 19.08 19.28 17.54
C ASP A 360 18.61 20.23 16.41
N GLY A 361 18.31 19.70 15.22
CA GLY A 361 17.88 20.50 14.05
C GLY A 361 16.49 21.12 14.18
N SER A 362 15.58 20.46 14.90
CA SER A 362 14.22 20.94 15.19
C SER A 362 14.04 21.48 16.61
N GLY A 363 15.11 21.57 17.41
CA GLY A 363 15.06 21.98 18.81
C GLY A 363 14.22 21.06 19.70
N THR A 364 14.04 19.80 19.30
CA THR A 364 13.12 18.86 19.94
C THR A 364 13.83 18.06 21.03
N VAL A 365 13.34 18.17 22.26
CA VAL A 365 13.89 17.46 23.42
C VAL A 365 13.30 16.05 23.48
N ALA A 366 14.16 15.06 23.78
CA ALA A 366 13.73 13.68 24.07
C ALA A 366 12.61 13.64 25.12
N GLY A 367 11.58 12.82 24.87
CA GLY A 367 10.42 12.73 25.76
C GLY A 367 9.16 13.44 25.26
N ARG A 368 9.13 13.82 23.97
CA ARG A 368 7.92 14.35 23.30
C ARG A 368 6.74 13.38 23.53
N LEU A 369 5.59 13.93 23.90
CA LEU A 369 4.37 13.17 24.26
C LEU A 369 4.57 12.10 25.37
N GLY A 370 5.60 12.24 26.21
CA GLY A 370 5.91 11.28 27.28
C GLY A 370 6.73 10.06 26.83
N ALA A 371 7.30 10.09 25.62
CA ALA A 371 8.11 8.99 25.09
C ALA A 371 9.29 8.62 26.02
N PRO A 372 9.50 7.34 26.37
CA PRO A 372 10.63 6.93 27.21
C PRO A 372 11.95 7.07 26.45
N LYS A 373 13.00 7.61 27.10
CA LYS A 373 14.36 7.61 26.53
C LYS A 373 14.91 6.17 26.47
N PRO A 374 15.22 5.63 25.28
CA PRO A 374 15.70 4.26 25.15
C PRO A 374 17.16 4.18 25.56
N LEU A 375 17.49 3.19 26.40
CA LEU A 375 18.85 3.01 26.93
C LEU A 375 19.69 1.97 26.14
N HIS A 376 19.02 1.04 25.43
CA HIS A 376 19.62 -0.04 24.64
C HIS A 376 20.89 -0.68 25.24
N LYS A 377 20.87 -0.95 26.55
CA LYS A 377 22.05 -1.39 27.30
C LYS A 377 22.61 -2.69 26.74
N GLY A 378 23.85 -2.64 26.24
CA GLY A 378 24.55 -3.80 25.69
C GLY A 378 24.34 -4.04 24.20
N LEU A 379 23.57 -3.20 23.49
CA LEU A 379 23.43 -3.26 22.04
C LEU A 379 24.56 -2.46 21.35
N PRO A 380 25.42 -3.07 20.51
CA PRO A 380 26.48 -2.36 19.79
C PRO A 380 25.95 -1.31 18.81
N PRO A 381 26.60 -0.13 18.65
CA PRO A 381 26.14 0.97 17.79
C PRO A 381 25.80 0.58 16.34
N LEU A 382 26.53 -0.39 15.76
CA LEU A 382 26.30 -0.93 14.42
C LEU A 382 24.85 -1.36 14.17
N HIS A 383 24.10 -1.77 15.20
CA HIS A 383 22.68 -2.10 15.04
C HIS A 383 21.86 -0.88 14.63
N PHE A 384 22.17 0.33 15.09
CA PHE A 384 21.47 1.55 14.67
C PHE A 384 21.91 2.05 13.29
N GLU A 385 23.04 1.56 12.77
CA GLU A 385 23.50 1.80 11.40
C GLU A 385 22.82 0.83 10.41
N LYS A 386 22.52 -0.40 10.83
CA LYS A 386 21.99 -1.47 9.96
C LYS A 386 20.51 -1.81 10.15
N LEU A 387 19.90 -1.45 11.28
CA LEU A 387 18.50 -1.74 11.61
C LEU A 387 17.74 -0.45 11.92
N SER A 388 16.50 -0.37 11.46
CA SER A 388 15.57 0.69 11.85
C SER A 388 15.08 0.48 13.28
N CYS A 389 14.47 1.50 13.89
CA CYS A 389 13.76 1.31 15.17
C CYS A 389 12.65 0.26 15.03
N THR A 390 11.97 0.27 13.87
CA THR A 390 10.84 -0.62 13.54
C THR A 390 11.26 -2.08 13.35
N ALA A 391 12.51 -2.39 12.99
CA ALA A 391 13.01 -3.77 12.93
C ALA A 391 12.89 -4.50 14.28
N CYS A 392 13.29 -3.84 15.37
CA CYS A 392 13.15 -4.42 16.70
C CYS A 392 11.75 -4.19 17.30
N HIS A 393 11.08 -3.09 16.96
CA HIS A 393 9.86 -2.64 17.63
C HIS A 393 8.54 -2.76 16.87
N SER A 394 8.47 -3.17 15.60
CA SER A 394 7.20 -3.18 14.82
C SER A 394 6.86 -4.53 14.19
N GLY A 395 5.58 -4.70 13.84
CA GLY A 395 5.05 -5.92 13.20
C GLY A 395 4.95 -7.13 14.14
N LYS A 396 4.86 -8.33 13.55
CA LYS A 396 4.99 -9.59 14.30
C LYS A 396 6.48 -9.80 14.63
N LEU A 397 6.80 -10.65 15.61
CA LEU A 397 8.19 -11.13 15.74
C LEU A 397 8.49 -12.10 14.58
N PRO A 398 9.71 -12.10 14.02
CA PRO A 398 10.09 -13.05 12.97
C PRO A 398 9.84 -14.51 13.38
N SER A 399 9.30 -15.28 12.44
CA SER A 399 8.95 -16.70 12.58
C SER A 399 9.42 -17.48 11.35
N ASP A 400 9.35 -18.81 11.36
CA ASP A 400 9.83 -19.68 10.28
C ASP A 400 9.20 -19.35 8.91
N THR A 401 7.99 -18.77 8.90
CA THR A 401 7.34 -18.17 7.72
C THR A 401 6.87 -16.75 8.00
N LEU A 402 6.63 -15.97 6.94
CA LEU A 402 5.99 -14.65 7.06
C LEU A 402 4.47 -14.78 7.32
N PRO A 403 3.90 -14.04 8.28
CA PRO A 403 2.46 -14.00 8.51
C PRO A 403 1.72 -13.28 7.36
N ARG A 404 0.55 -13.79 6.97
CA ARG A 404 -0.39 -13.07 6.10
C ARG A 404 -1.08 -11.92 6.87
N GLN A 405 -1.47 -10.87 6.15
CA GLN A 405 -2.15 -9.70 6.70
C GLN A 405 -3.24 -9.19 5.74
N PHE A 406 -4.42 -8.86 6.29
CA PHE A 406 -5.43 -8.07 5.60
C PHE A 406 -5.22 -6.57 5.83
N ASN A 407 -5.62 -5.77 4.85
CA ASN A 407 -5.73 -4.31 4.95
C ASN A 407 -7.10 -3.84 4.44
N SER A 408 -7.57 -2.66 4.86
CA SER A 408 -8.92 -2.20 4.48
C SER A 408 -9.12 -2.07 2.99
N ILE A 409 -8.21 -1.39 2.28
CA ILE A 409 -8.41 -1.02 0.87
C ILE A 409 -8.50 -2.26 -0.04
N ALA A 410 -7.60 -3.23 0.11
CA ALA A 410 -7.55 -4.38 -0.79
C ALA A 410 -8.50 -5.53 -0.38
N HIS A 411 -8.83 -5.65 0.91
CA HIS A 411 -9.68 -6.74 1.42
C HIS A 411 -11.06 -6.27 1.87
N ARG A 412 -11.36 -4.97 1.73
CA ARG A 412 -12.63 -4.33 2.09
C ARG A 412 -13.02 -4.55 3.56
N LEU A 413 -12.07 -4.28 4.47
CA LEU A 413 -12.29 -4.42 5.92
C LEU A 413 -13.31 -3.39 6.41
N GLY A 414 -14.23 -3.84 7.27
CA GLY A 414 -15.39 -3.08 7.72
C GLY A 414 -16.70 -3.72 7.25
N GLU A 415 -16.70 -4.39 6.09
CA GLU A 415 -17.88 -5.07 5.56
C GLU A 415 -18.31 -6.27 6.41
N HIS A 416 -19.62 -6.50 6.46
CA HIS A 416 -20.25 -7.61 7.17
C HIS A 416 -20.16 -8.94 6.39
N VAL A 417 -18.94 -9.35 6.05
CA VAL A 417 -18.64 -10.62 5.37
C VAL A 417 -17.96 -11.62 6.31
N ARG A 418 -18.29 -12.90 6.15
CA ARG A 418 -17.55 -13.98 6.83
C ARG A 418 -16.20 -14.15 6.14
N ARG A 419 -15.13 -14.23 6.94
CA ARG A 419 -13.76 -14.44 6.44
C ARG A 419 -13.19 -15.79 6.85
N ASN A 420 -12.24 -16.31 6.08
CA ASN A 420 -11.57 -17.60 6.31
C ASN A 420 -10.08 -17.48 6.65
N GLY A 421 -9.40 -16.39 6.26
CA GLY A 421 -7.98 -16.17 6.53
C GLY A 421 -7.10 -16.27 5.28
N ASP A 422 -7.64 -16.74 4.17
CA ASP A 422 -6.92 -17.05 2.94
C ASP A 422 -7.26 -16.13 1.75
N GLU A 423 -8.19 -15.18 1.94
CA GLU A 423 -8.65 -14.25 0.91
C GLU A 423 -7.51 -13.51 0.20
N ALA A 424 -7.61 -13.41 -1.11
CA ALA A 424 -6.66 -12.68 -1.95
C ALA A 424 -6.97 -11.16 -1.97
N PRO A 425 -5.98 -10.28 -2.24
CA PRO A 425 -4.59 -10.56 -2.58
C PRO A 425 -3.75 -11.15 -1.44
N GLY A 426 -2.80 -12.02 -1.78
CA GLY A 426 -1.90 -12.69 -0.83
C GLY A 426 -0.84 -11.77 -0.22
N ILE A 427 -1.22 -10.84 0.66
CA ILE A 427 -0.27 -9.93 1.32
C ILE A 427 0.37 -10.62 2.54
N VAL A 428 1.71 -10.68 2.55
CA VAL A 428 2.52 -11.08 3.70
C VAL A 428 3.13 -9.86 4.38
N ALA A 429 3.46 -9.97 5.67
CA ALA A 429 3.93 -8.84 6.49
C ALA A 429 5.15 -9.20 7.35
N SER A 430 5.83 -8.17 7.86
CA SER A 430 7.04 -8.27 8.68
C SER A 430 8.27 -8.84 7.93
N ALA A 431 8.29 -8.75 6.60
CA ALA A 431 9.47 -9.04 5.79
C ALA A 431 10.56 -8.00 6.08
N LEU A 432 11.65 -8.37 6.73
CA LEU A 432 12.71 -7.42 7.08
C LEU A 432 13.62 -7.20 5.88
N LEU A 433 13.49 -6.05 5.22
CA LEU A 433 14.18 -5.67 3.97
C LEU A 433 14.81 -4.26 4.12
N PRO A 434 15.81 -3.89 3.30
CA PRO A 434 16.29 -2.50 3.21
C PRO A 434 15.15 -1.48 3.04
N LEU A 435 15.26 -0.28 3.63
CA LEU A 435 14.18 0.73 3.65
C LEU A 435 13.73 1.22 2.26
N ASP A 436 14.65 1.18 1.31
CA ASP A 436 14.57 1.54 -0.10
C ASP A 436 14.44 0.31 -1.02
N TRP A 437 14.16 -0.87 -0.45
CA TRP A 437 14.08 -2.11 -1.23
C TRP A 437 13.08 -1.99 -2.37
N HIS A 438 13.53 -2.42 -3.53
CA HIS A 438 12.77 -2.60 -4.76
C HIS A 438 13.20 -3.94 -5.38
N PRO A 439 12.37 -4.55 -6.25
CA PRO A 439 12.79 -5.73 -6.98
C PRO A 439 13.96 -5.43 -7.94
N PRO A 440 14.78 -6.43 -8.31
CA PRO A 440 15.76 -6.28 -9.37
C PRO A 440 15.06 -6.01 -10.70
N THR A 441 15.54 -5.04 -11.48
CA THR A 441 15.00 -4.73 -12.82
C THR A 441 15.94 -5.19 -13.92
N THR A 442 15.37 -5.72 -15.00
CA THR A 442 16.13 -6.14 -16.20
C THR A 442 16.23 -5.04 -17.26
N ALA A 443 15.43 -3.98 -17.16
CA ALA A 443 15.39 -2.89 -18.14
C ALA A 443 16.47 -1.82 -17.94
N GLU A 444 17.28 -1.56 -18.97
CA GLU A 444 18.08 -0.33 -19.11
C GLU A 444 17.15 0.84 -19.52
N GLY A 445 16.32 1.31 -18.59
CA GLY A 445 15.35 2.39 -18.80
C GLY A 445 15.88 3.79 -18.46
N ASP A 446 15.42 4.80 -19.21
CA ASP A 446 15.73 6.23 -19.04
C ASP A 446 15.14 6.80 -17.73
N HIS A 447 15.76 6.45 -16.61
CA HIS A 447 15.53 7.09 -15.33
C HIS A 447 16.27 8.42 -15.32
N SER A 448 15.57 9.49 -15.70
CA SER A 448 16.12 10.85 -15.66
C SER A 448 16.69 11.14 -14.27
N ASP A 449 17.93 11.64 -14.21
CA ASP A 449 18.76 11.87 -13.02
C ASP A 449 18.22 12.94 -12.02
N ASP A 450 16.95 12.86 -11.63
CA ASP A 450 16.40 13.55 -10.45
C ASP A 450 16.42 12.66 -9.19
N ASP A 451 17.18 11.55 -9.23
CA ASP A 451 17.83 10.95 -8.06
C ASP A 451 19.00 11.83 -7.56
N SER A 452 18.87 13.16 -7.69
CA SER A 452 19.82 14.15 -7.18
C SER A 452 19.88 14.21 -5.64
N ASP A 453 18.94 13.53 -4.96
CA ASP A 453 18.95 13.24 -3.52
C ASP A 453 19.52 11.83 -3.18
N VAL A 454 19.92 11.01 -4.16
CA VAL A 454 20.46 9.64 -3.97
C VAL A 454 21.78 9.44 -4.76
N GLU A 455 22.80 10.25 -4.46
CA GLU A 455 24.11 10.12 -5.10
C GLU A 455 24.70 8.70 -5.00
N ALA A 456 25.11 8.19 -6.16
CA ALA A 456 25.83 6.93 -6.35
C ALA A 456 27.20 6.91 -5.62
N SER A 457 27.15 6.66 -4.31
CA SER A 457 28.27 6.25 -3.48
C SER A 457 27.91 4.92 -2.82
N GLY A 458 28.86 3.97 -2.82
CA GLY A 458 28.58 2.55 -2.51
C GLY A 458 27.70 2.38 -1.27
N HIS A 459 26.49 1.85 -1.47
CA HIS A 459 25.34 2.07 -0.59
C HIS A 459 25.70 1.99 0.90
N PRO A 460 25.39 3.01 1.72
CA PRO A 460 25.32 2.86 3.16
C PRO A 460 24.11 1.98 3.49
N SER A 461 24.25 0.66 3.28
CA SER A 461 23.19 -0.36 3.20
C SER A 461 21.96 0.02 4.01
N ALA A 462 20.87 0.38 3.32
CA ALA A 462 19.74 0.98 3.99
C ALA A 462 19.22 0.09 5.10
N LYS A 463 18.78 0.74 6.19
CA LYS A 463 18.45 0.07 7.43
C LYS A 463 17.34 -0.94 7.20
N LEU A 464 17.57 -2.20 7.59
CA LEU A 464 16.51 -3.22 7.54
C LEU A 464 15.31 -2.72 8.35
N THR A 465 14.13 -2.82 7.76
CA THR A 465 12.84 -2.41 8.33
C THR A 465 11.76 -3.40 7.90
N PRO A 466 10.73 -3.67 8.71
CA PRO A 466 9.67 -4.57 8.31
C PRO A 466 8.89 -3.94 7.15
N HIS A 467 8.60 -4.77 6.16
CA HIS A 467 7.79 -4.48 4.99
C HIS A 467 6.55 -5.37 4.99
N ARG A 468 5.54 -4.94 4.23
CA ARG A 468 4.55 -5.82 3.62
C ARG A 468 4.98 -6.13 2.20
N MET A 469 4.55 -7.26 1.68
CA MET A 469 4.93 -7.72 0.35
C MET A 469 3.79 -8.51 -0.30
N MET A 470 3.65 -8.41 -1.62
CA MET A 470 2.75 -9.23 -2.43
C MET A 470 3.37 -9.52 -3.79
N TRP A 471 2.98 -10.62 -4.42
CA TRP A 471 3.27 -10.89 -5.83
C TRP A 471 2.08 -10.42 -6.67
N PRO A 472 2.32 -9.76 -7.82
CA PRO A 472 1.25 -9.39 -8.72
C PRO A 472 0.57 -10.63 -9.32
N SER A 473 -0.68 -10.47 -9.75
CA SER A 473 -1.34 -11.45 -10.61
C SER A 473 -2.13 -10.73 -11.68
N TYR A 474 -1.90 -11.06 -12.95
CA TYR A 474 -2.49 -10.35 -14.09
C TYR A 474 -2.35 -11.10 -15.41
N TRP A 475 -3.16 -10.70 -16.38
CA TRP A 475 -3.05 -11.12 -17.78
C TRP A 475 -2.23 -10.08 -18.55
N GLY A 476 -1.35 -10.55 -19.44
CA GLY A 476 -0.45 -9.71 -20.20
C GLY A 476 -0.13 -10.29 -21.58
N LEU A 477 0.69 -9.57 -22.32
CA LEU A 477 1.26 -9.99 -23.60
C LEU A 477 2.78 -10.00 -23.49
N LEU A 478 3.43 -11.09 -23.90
CA LEU A 478 4.89 -11.15 -24.03
C LEU A 478 5.31 -10.44 -25.33
N THR A 479 6.17 -9.44 -25.21
CA THR A 479 6.69 -8.61 -26.30
C THR A 479 8.22 -8.63 -26.32
N ASP A 480 8.83 -8.11 -27.39
CA ASP A 480 10.30 -7.90 -27.46
C ASP A 480 10.86 -7.06 -26.30
N SER A 481 10.03 -6.23 -25.66
CA SER A 481 10.37 -5.39 -24.51
C SER A 481 10.03 -6.03 -23.14
N GLY A 482 9.66 -7.31 -23.12
CA GLY A 482 9.19 -8.01 -21.93
C GLY A 482 7.67 -8.11 -21.85
N ILE A 483 7.14 -8.45 -20.66
CA ILE A 483 5.72 -8.71 -20.47
C ILE A 483 4.94 -7.42 -20.19
N GLN A 484 4.10 -7.03 -21.14
CA GLN A 484 3.20 -5.88 -21.00
C GLN A 484 1.90 -6.32 -20.32
N PRO A 485 1.55 -5.77 -19.13
CA PRO A 485 0.25 -6.00 -18.50
C PRO A 485 -0.90 -5.41 -19.34
N LEU A 486 -2.03 -6.12 -19.39
CA LEU A 486 -3.27 -5.61 -20.00
C LEU A 486 -4.07 -4.75 -19.02
N ASN A 487 -4.98 -3.94 -19.56
CA ASN A 487 -6.02 -3.29 -18.77
C ASN A 487 -6.87 -4.39 -18.06
N PRO A 488 -7.09 -4.32 -16.74
CA PRO A 488 -7.82 -5.36 -16.01
C PRO A 488 -9.25 -5.63 -16.47
N GLU A 489 -9.96 -4.60 -16.95
CA GLU A 489 -11.36 -4.75 -17.40
C GLU A 489 -11.42 -5.32 -18.81
N GLN A 490 -10.52 -4.89 -19.70
CA GLN A 490 -10.33 -5.50 -21.03
C GLN A 490 -9.98 -6.99 -20.90
N ALA A 491 -9.00 -7.33 -20.05
CA ALA A 491 -8.61 -8.71 -19.79
C ALA A 491 -9.80 -9.54 -19.32
N ARG A 492 -10.57 -9.05 -18.34
CA ARG A 492 -11.81 -9.68 -17.85
C ARG A 492 -12.81 -9.96 -18.97
N GLU A 493 -13.10 -8.99 -19.84
CA GLU A 493 -14.15 -9.12 -20.85
C GLU A 493 -13.81 -10.19 -21.90
N ILE A 494 -12.51 -10.39 -22.16
CA ILE A 494 -11.96 -11.46 -22.99
C ILE A 494 -12.04 -12.81 -22.24
N VAL A 495 -11.30 -12.98 -21.13
CA VAL A 495 -11.05 -14.31 -20.52
C VAL A 495 -12.25 -14.93 -19.80
N ARG A 496 -13.29 -14.15 -19.46
CA ARG A 496 -14.47 -14.64 -18.73
C ARG A 496 -15.19 -15.80 -19.42
N LYS A 497 -15.15 -15.86 -20.76
CA LYS A 497 -15.79 -16.91 -21.58
C LYS A 497 -15.02 -18.24 -21.50
N GLY A 498 -13.70 -18.18 -21.31
CA GLY A 498 -12.77 -19.30 -21.10
C GLY A 498 -12.82 -19.81 -19.67
N LEU A 499 -12.53 -18.94 -18.71
CA LEU A 499 -12.44 -19.30 -17.28
C LEU A 499 -13.77 -19.82 -16.71
N ARG A 500 -14.90 -19.20 -17.11
CA ARG A 500 -16.25 -19.48 -16.60
C ARG A 500 -16.36 -19.44 -15.06
N THR A 501 -15.43 -18.73 -14.43
CA THR A 501 -15.43 -18.34 -13.02
C THR A 501 -16.56 -17.34 -12.78
N LYS A 502 -17.07 -17.26 -11.55
CA LYS A 502 -18.25 -16.43 -11.23
C LYS A 502 -18.07 -15.54 -10.01
N ARG A 503 -17.29 -15.99 -9.03
CA ARG A 503 -17.13 -15.29 -7.75
C ARG A 503 -15.66 -15.14 -7.35
N ASP A 504 -14.92 -16.22 -7.45
CA ASP A 504 -13.52 -16.29 -7.03
C ASP A 504 -12.80 -17.31 -7.91
N PHE A 505 -11.71 -16.88 -8.53
CA PHE A 505 -10.91 -17.61 -9.50
C PHE A 505 -10.33 -18.87 -8.87
N THR A 506 -9.65 -18.73 -7.73
CA THR A 506 -9.02 -19.83 -7.00
C THR A 506 -10.07 -20.85 -6.57
N GLU A 507 -11.16 -20.41 -5.94
CA GLU A 507 -12.21 -21.33 -5.51
C GLU A 507 -12.94 -22.00 -6.69
N ASP A 508 -13.30 -21.25 -7.74
CA ASP A 508 -14.06 -21.75 -8.89
C ASP A 508 -13.23 -22.62 -9.84
N LEU A 509 -11.89 -22.52 -9.79
CA LEU A 509 -10.97 -23.48 -10.40
C LEU A 509 -10.78 -24.73 -9.53
N ALA A 510 -10.72 -24.59 -8.19
CA ALA A 510 -10.53 -25.72 -7.27
C ALA A 510 -11.75 -26.65 -7.18
N LYS A 511 -12.96 -26.14 -7.45
CA LYS A 511 -14.24 -26.86 -7.42
C LYS A 511 -14.31 -27.92 -8.54
N VAL A 512 -14.04 -29.17 -8.18
CA VAL A 512 -14.22 -30.36 -9.02
C VAL A 512 -15.38 -31.20 -8.51
N LYS A 513 -16.26 -31.64 -9.42
CA LYS A 513 -17.39 -32.53 -9.09
C LYS A 513 -17.29 -33.85 -9.85
N LEU A 514 -16.83 -34.89 -9.15
CA LEU A 514 -16.77 -36.25 -9.69
C LEU A 514 -18.15 -36.73 -10.17
N SER A 515 -18.22 -37.16 -11.42
CA SER A 515 -19.36 -37.87 -11.99
C SER A 515 -19.55 -39.26 -11.36
N SER A 516 -20.71 -39.88 -11.58
CA SER A 516 -20.98 -41.24 -11.08
C SER A 516 -20.04 -42.30 -11.67
N SER A 517 -19.53 -42.10 -12.89
CA SER A 517 -18.52 -42.98 -13.50
C SER A 517 -17.15 -42.80 -12.84
N GLN A 518 -16.69 -41.58 -12.63
CA GLN A 518 -15.43 -41.28 -11.93
C GLN A 518 -15.46 -41.76 -10.46
N LYS A 519 -16.58 -41.56 -9.74
CA LYS A 519 -16.74 -42.16 -8.40
C LYS A 519 -16.71 -43.69 -8.46
N LYS A 520 -17.26 -44.33 -9.51
CA LYS A 520 -17.19 -45.79 -9.71
C LYS A 520 -15.78 -46.28 -10.04
N GLU A 521 -14.98 -45.49 -10.74
CA GLU A 521 -13.57 -45.78 -11.00
C GLU A 521 -12.75 -45.81 -9.70
N ALA A 522 -12.90 -44.81 -8.83
CA ALA A 522 -12.18 -44.73 -7.56
C ALA A 522 -12.69 -45.73 -6.48
N LEU A 523 -14.00 -45.97 -6.41
CA LEU A 523 -14.66 -46.70 -5.30
C LEU A 523 -15.27 -48.05 -5.70
N GLY A 524 -15.17 -48.46 -6.96
CA GLY A 524 -15.83 -49.66 -7.47
C GLY A 524 -17.35 -49.63 -7.23
N ASP A 525 -17.93 -50.78 -6.87
CA ASP A 525 -19.37 -50.86 -6.59
C ASP A 525 -19.80 -50.11 -5.29
N ARG A 526 -18.85 -49.67 -4.45
CA ARG A 526 -19.14 -48.86 -3.24
C ARG A 526 -19.33 -47.37 -3.53
N TYR A 527 -19.27 -46.91 -4.78
CA TYR A 527 -19.38 -45.48 -5.15
C TYR A 527 -20.65 -44.72 -4.69
N ARG A 528 -21.64 -45.43 -4.15
CA ARG A 528 -22.88 -44.87 -3.58
C ARG A 528 -22.90 -44.81 -2.05
N THR A 529 -21.88 -45.34 -1.35
CA THR A 529 -21.76 -45.16 0.11
C THR A 529 -21.39 -43.72 0.43
N LYS A 530 -21.80 -43.25 1.61
CA LYS A 530 -21.53 -41.88 2.05
C LYS A 530 -20.05 -41.66 2.34
N GLU A 531 -19.61 -40.40 2.31
CA GLU A 531 -18.20 -40.03 2.41
C GLU A 531 -17.62 -40.32 3.81
N GLU A 532 -18.48 -40.33 4.84
CA GLU A 532 -18.13 -40.74 6.21
C GLU A 532 -17.94 -42.26 6.38
N GLU A 533 -18.39 -43.06 5.40
CA GLU A 533 -18.32 -44.54 5.40
C GLU A 533 -17.17 -45.08 4.52
N TRP A 534 -16.38 -44.19 3.90
CA TRP A 534 -15.21 -44.55 3.10
C TRP A 534 -14.02 -44.93 4.00
N THR A 535 -13.28 -45.95 3.60
CA THR A 535 -11.98 -46.28 4.22
C THR A 535 -10.94 -45.21 3.87
N GLU A 536 -9.82 -45.15 4.60
CA GLU A 536 -8.73 -44.22 4.28
C GLU A 536 -8.12 -44.48 2.89
N GLU A 537 -8.12 -45.74 2.41
CA GLU A 537 -7.70 -46.08 1.04
C GLU A 537 -8.69 -45.57 -0.01
N GLU A 538 -10.00 -45.65 0.27
CA GLU A 538 -11.06 -45.12 -0.59
C GLU A 538 -11.02 -43.58 -0.66
N LYS A 539 -10.79 -42.91 0.48
CA LYS A 539 -10.56 -41.47 0.54
C LYS A 539 -9.35 -41.06 -0.29
N ALA A 540 -8.20 -41.72 -0.10
CA ALA A 540 -6.97 -41.42 -0.84
C ALA A 540 -7.14 -41.61 -2.37
N LYS A 541 -7.90 -42.62 -2.81
CA LYS A 541 -8.24 -42.81 -4.25
C LYS A 541 -9.12 -41.69 -4.78
N VAL A 542 -10.15 -41.28 -4.03
CA VAL A 542 -11.02 -40.17 -4.43
C VAL A 542 -10.26 -38.85 -4.43
N GLU A 543 -9.41 -38.60 -3.45
CA GLU A 543 -8.55 -37.41 -3.36
C GLU A 543 -7.56 -37.34 -4.54
N SER A 544 -6.85 -38.43 -4.83
CA SER A 544 -5.93 -38.51 -5.99
C SER A 544 -6.65 -38.29 -7.32
N LEU A 545 -7.82 -38.90 -7.53
CA LEU A 545 -8.63 -38.66 -8.73
C LEU A 545 -9.16 -37.23 -8.79
N THR A 546 -9.53 -36.65 -7.64
CA THR A 546 -9.97 -35.25 -7.56
C THR A 546 -8.85 -34.28 -7.91
N LYS A 547 -7.62 -34.51 -7.44
CA LYS A 547 -6.45 -33.69 -7.79
C LYS A 547 -6.18 -33.75 -9.29
N LYS A 548 -6.10 -34.95 -9.88
CA LYS A 548 -5.90 -35.13 -11.34
C LYS A 548 -6.98 -34.40 -12.16
N LEU A 549 -8.25 -34.56 -11.80
CA LEU A 549 -9.36 -33.87 -12.50
C LEU A 549 -9.35 -32.35 -12.28
N ARG A 550 -8.73 -31.86 -11.19
CA ARG A 550 -8.54 -30.43 -10.93
C ARG A 550 -7.43 -29.87 -11.81
N GLU A 551 -6.29 -30.55 -11.89
CA GLU A 551 -5.18 -30.23 -12.80
C GLU A 551 -5.68 -30.17 -14.26
N GLU A 552 -6.43 -31.19 -14.71
CA GLU A 552 -7.08 -31.19 -16.03
C GLU A 552 -8.04 -30.00 -16.25
N GLN A 553 -8.91 -29.70 -15.26
CA GLN A 553 -9.86 -28.57 -15.33
C GLN A 553 -9.17 -27.20 -15.34
N ILE A 554 -8.08 -27.04 -14.59
CA ILE A 554 -7.28 -25.80 -14.56
C ILE A 554 -6.65 -25.59 -15.93
N THR A 555 -5.95 -26.60 -16.46
CA THR A 555 -5.31 -26.51 -17.77
C THR A 555 -6.33 -26.21 -18.88
N GLU A 556 -7.47 -26.92 -18.93
CA GLU A 556 -8.53 -26.65 -19.93
C GLU A 556 -8.99 -25.18 -19.92
N LYS A 557 -9.25 -24.64 -18.72
CA LYS A 557 -9.74 -23.26 -18.56
C LYS A 557 -8.66 -22.21 -18.84
N MET A 558 -7.44 -22.42 -18.39
CA MET A 558 -6.32 -21.50 -18.60
C MET A 558 -5.92 -21.45 -20.08
N VAL A 559 -5.78 -22.61 -20.73
CA VAL A 559 -5.52 -22.70 -22.18
C VAL A 559 -6.63 -22.01 -22.96
N LYS A 560 -7.90 -22.19 -22.59
CA LYS A 560 -9.01 -21.51 -23.26
C LYS A 560 -8.98 -19.99 -23.07
N ALA A 561 -8.63 -19.50 -21.88
CA ALA A 561 -8.50 -18.06 -21.60
C ALA A 561 -7.32 -17.43 -22.37
N LEU A 562 -6.17 -18.11 -22.43
CA LEU A 562 -5.01 -17.68 -23.20
C LEU A 562 -5.32 -17.63 -24.70
N LYS A 563 -6.01 -18.64 -25.25
CA LYS A 563 -6.46 -18.63 -26.66
C LYS A 563 -7.43 -17.49 -26.96
N GLU A 564 -8.39 -17.20 -26.08
CA GLU A 564 -9.29 -16.04 -26.25
C GLU A 564 -8.54 -14.70 -26.24
N LEU A 565 -7.39 -14.61 -25.54
CA LEU A 565 -6.50 -13.46 -25.60
C LEU A 565 -5.69 -13.40 -26.91
N GLU A 566 -5.11 -14.51 -27.38
CA GLU A 566 -4.35 -14.55 -28.64
C GLU A 566 -5.24 -14.33 -29.88
N GLU A 567 -6.52 -14.75 -29.83
CA GLU A 567 -7.54 -14.38 -30.82
C GLU A 567 -7.79 -12.86 -30.85
N GLY A 568 -7.76 -12.22 -29.67
CA GLY A 568 -7.96 -10.78 -29.50
C GLY A 568 -6.73 -9.91 -29.78
N PHE A 569 -5.53 -10.49 -29.68
CA PHE A 569 -4.24 -9.85 -29.92
C PHE A 569 -3.38 -10.71 -30.86
N PRO A 570 -3.69 -10.73 -32.18
CA PRO A 570 -2.91 -11.48 -33.16
C PRO A 570 -1.42 -11.15 -33.10
N GLU A 571 -0.58 -12.14 -33.39
CA GLU A 571 0.89 -12.04 -33.36
C GLU A 571 1.51 -11.84 -31.96
N SER A 572 0.71 -11.72 -30.89
CA SER A 572 1.18 -11.64 -29.50
C SER A 572 1.07 -12.99 -28.79
N ILE A 573 2.01 -13.29 -27.88
CA ILE A 573 1.91 -14.45 -26.99
C ILE A 573 1.18 -14.00 -25.72
N ALA A 574 0.03 -14.61 -25.42
CA ALA A 574 -0.70 -14.30 -24.20
C ALA A 574 -0.04 -14.95 -22.98
N VAL A 575 0.00 -14.23 -21.86
CA VAL A 575 0.59 -14.72 -20.61
C VAL A 575 -0.30 -14.42 -19.40
N TYR A 576 -0.21 -15.27 -18.39
CA TYR A 576 -0.79 -15.07 -17.07
C TYR A 576 0.29 -15.13 -16.00
N ILE A 577 0.44 -14.05 -15.22
CA ILE A 577 1.39 -13.94 -14.12
C ILE A 577 0.66 -14.25 -12.81
N THR A 578 1.26 -15.07 -11.93
CA THR A 578 0.76 -15.37 -10.59
C THR A 578 1.84 -15.98 -9.70
N GLY A 579 1.98 -15.51 -8.47
CA GLY A 579 2.83 -16.17 -7.46
C GLY A 579 4.30 -16.31 -7.85
N GLY A 580 4.89 -15.29 -8.50
CA GLY A 580 6.29 -15.33 -8.92
C GLY A 580 6.57 -16.19 -10.18
N GLN A 581 5.51 -16.71 -10.83
CA GLN A 581 5.60 -17.51 -12.05
C GLN A 581 4.76 -16.88 -13.16
N GLY A 582 5.10 -17.20 -14.42
CA GLY A 582 4.33 -16.82 -15.60
C GLY A 582 3.95 -18.05 -16.42
N PHE A 583 2.77 -18.04 -17.03
CA PHE A 583 2.22 -19.16 -17.79
C PHE A 583 1.73 -18.70 -19.16
N ALA A 584 2.03 -19.47 -20.20
CA ALA A 584 1.66 -19.23 -21.60
C ALA A 584 1.12 -20.53 -22.26
N LEU A 585 0.66 -20.42 -23.50
CA LEU A 585 0.27 -21.59 -24.29
C LEU A 585 1.52 -22.40 -24.73
N GLY A 586 1.45 -23.72 -24.58
CA GLY A 586 2.45 -24.66 -25.11
C GLY A 586 2.07 -25.21 -26.49
N GLU A 587 3.05 -25.81 -27.19
CA GLU A 587 2.85 -26.38 -28.54
C GLU A 587 1.80 -27.50 -28.60
N ALA A 588 1.43 -28.10 -27.46
CA ALA A 588 0.54 -29.24 -27.36
C ALA A 588 -0.87 -28.88 -26.82
N ASP A 589 -1.27 -27.61 -26.88
CA ASP A 589 -2.47 -27.08 -26.22
C ASP A 589 -2.47 -27.29 -24.69
N ASP A 590 -1.27 -27.23 -24.09
CA ASP A 590 -1.02 -27.33 -22.65
C ASP A 590 -0.55 -25.99 -22.04
N LEU A 591 -0.44 -25.95 -20.71
CA LEU A 591 0.01 -24.76 -19.99
C LEU A 591 1.53 -24.84 -19.78
N ARG A 592 2.27 -23.95 -20.43
CA ARG A 592 3.74 -23.85 -20.35
C ARG A 592 4.14 -22.78 -19.33
N GLU A 593 4.99 -23.13 -18.37
CA GLU A 593 5.64 -22.14 -17.51
C GLU A 593 6.74 -21.38 -18.30
N LEU A 594 6.81 -20.07 -18.10
CA LEU A 594 7.82 -19.21 -18.73
C LEU A 594 9.19 -19.41 -18.09
N SER A 595 10.24 -19.32 -18.92
CA SER A 595 11.62 -19.25 -18.44
C SER A 595 11.91 -17.91 -17.76
N ALA A 596 12.96 -17.85 -16.93
CA ALA A 596 13.36 -16.60 -16.26
C ALA A 596 13.67 -15.45 -17.25
N ASP A 597 14.21 -15.78 -18.42
CA ASP A 597 14.51 -14.80 -19.48
C ASP A 597 13.24 -14.25 -20.15
N GLU A 598 12.20 -15.07 -20.32
CA GLU A 598 10.87 -14.62 -20.79
C GLU A 598 10.11 -13.82 -19.72
N LEU A 599 10.31 -14.16 -18.45
CA LEU A 599 9.60 -13.56 -17.32
C LEU A 599 10.13 -12.17 -16.96
N GLY A 600 11.44 -11.96 -17.04
CA GLY A 600 12.08 -10.71 -16.62
C GLY A 600 11.74 -10.35 -15.17
N ASP A 601 11.40 -9.09 -14.94
CA ASP A 601 10.93 -8.57 -13.64
C ASP A 601 9.39 -8.60 -13.46
N ALA A 602 8.64 -9.14 -14.44
CA ALA A 602 7.17 -9.08 -14.49
C ALA A 602 6.45 -9.76 -13.31
N ALA A 603 7.06 -10.79 -12.74
CA ALA A 603 6.50 -11.55 -11.61
C ALA A 603 7.15 -11.21 -10.25
N GLU A 604 8.08 -10.26 -10.21
CA GLU A 604 8.74 -9.85 -8.97
C GLU A 604 7.73 -9.22 -7.97
N PRO A 605 7.93 -9.38 -6.65
CA PRO A 605 7.00 -8.87 -5.67
C PRO A 605 7.16 -7.37 -5.44
N TYR A 606 6.03 -6.70 -5.19
CA TYR A 606 6.04 -5.35 -4.64
C TYR A 606 6.09 -5.39 -3.12
N ALA A 607 7.00 -4.62 -2.51
CA ALA A 607 7.09 -4.48 -1.06
C ALA A 607 7.06 -3.00 -0.63
N TRP A 608 6.48 -2.72 0.54
CA TRP A 608 6.43 -1.38 1.11
C TRP A 608 6.62 -1.37 2.63
N PRO A 609 7.35 -0.38 3.18
CA PRO A 609 7.74 -0.37 4.58
C PRO A 609 6.54 -0.16 5.52
N MET A 610 6.59 -0.79 6.70
CA MET A 610 5.62 -0.63 7.78
C MET A 610 6.28 -0.16 9.09
N ALA A 611 5.55 0.68 9.83
CA ALA A 611 5.99 1.27 11.10
C ALA A 611 4.89 1.22 12.17
N HIS A 612 4.04 0.18 12.10
CA HIS A 612 2.82 0.01 12.92
C HIS A 612 2.86 -1.31 13.70
N SER A 613 1.89 -1.49 14.60
CA SER A 613 1.88 -2.58 15.59
C SER A 613 3.15 -2.52 16.44
N VAL A 614 3.45 -1.33 16.96
CA VAL A 614 4.65 -1.06 17.72
C VAL A 614 4.55 -1.68 19.11
N ARG A 615 5.55 -2.49 19.48
CA ARG A 615 5.66 -3.22 20.74
C ARG A 615 6.61 -2.53 21.73
N PRO A 616 6.31 -2.58 23.05
CA PRO A 616 7.18 -2.03 24.09
C PRO A 616 8.55 -2.72 24.11
N ALA A 617 9.54 -2.08 24.74
CA ALA A 617 10.89 -2.62 24.88
C ALA A 617 10.98 -3.96 25.64
N SER A 618 9.94 -4.35 26.40
CA SER A 618 9.84 -5.67 27.03
C SER A 618 9.41 -6.79 26.07
N GLN A 619 9.00 -6.46 24.84
CA GLN A 619 8.55 -7.38 23.80
C GLN A 619 9.35 -7.22 22.49
N SER A 620 10.34 -6.33 22.42
CA SER A 620 11.13 -6.09 21.21
C SER A 620 12.09 -7.24 20.89
N LEU A 621 12.37 -7.45 19.61
CA LEU A 621 13.37 -8.45 19.17
C LEU A 621 14.74 -8.15 19.80
N GLY A 622 15.43 -9.18 20.28
CA GLY A 622 16.71 -9.06 20.99
C GLY A 622 16.60 -8.93 22.52
N ILE A 623 15.39 -8.90 23.08
CA ILE A 623 15.18 -8.84 24.54
C ILE A 623 15.64 -10.11 25.28
N GLY A 624 15.66 -11.27 24.60
CA GLY A 624 16.23 -12.52 25.11
C GLY A 624 17.77 -12.56 25.03
N GLY A 625 18.36 -11.69 24.21
CA GLY A 625 19.79 -11.50 24.05
C GLY A 625 20.25 -11.71 22.60
N CYS A 626 21.57 -11.77 22.39
CA CYS A 626 22.16 -11.79 21.05
C CYS A 626 21.68 -12.97 20.18
N THR A 627 21.38 -14.12 20.78
CA THR A 627 20.93 -15.35 20.11
C THR A 627 19.51 -15.29 19.55
N ASP A 628 18.73 -14.25 19.87
CA ASP A 628 17.47 -13.97 19.21
C ASP A 628 17.69 -13.71 17.70
N CYS A 629 18.84 -13.11 17.35
CA CYS A 629 19.19 -12.66 16.00
C CYS A 629 20.46 -13.33 15.44
N HIS A 630 21.41 -13.74 16.28
CA HIS A 630 22.73 -14.24 15.87
C HIS A 630 22.95 -15.74 16.08
N ARG A 631 21.89 -16.54 16.25
CA ARG A 631 21.98 -17.99 16.06
C ARG A 631 22.05 -18.30 14.56
N THR A 632 22.61 -19.45 14.19
CA THR A 632 22.78 -19.82 12.76
C THR A 632 21.44 -19.94 12.02
N ASP A 633 20.37 -20.36 12.71
CA ASP A 633 18.99 -20.54 12.24
C ASP A 633 18.05 -19.37 12.60
N ALA A 634 18.57 -18.15 12.80
CA ALA A 634 17.77 -17.04 13.31
C ALA A 634 16.66 -16.65 12.32
N PRO A 635 15.37 -16.64 12.72
CA PRO A 635 14.28 -16.31 11.81
C PRO A 635 14.45 -14.95 11.11
N LEU A 636 15.10 -13.97 11.76
CA LEU A 636 15.52 -12.69 11.17
C LEU A 636 16.13 -12.79 9.75
N PHE A 637 16.82 -13.89 9.46
CA PHE A 637 17.47 -14.17 8.17
C PHE A 637 16.97 -15.48 7.52
N ALA A 638 16.55 -16.45 8.34
CA ALA A 638 16.14 -17.79 7.91
C ALA A 638 14.63 -17.94 7.63
N THR A 639 13.79 -16.93 7.93
CA THR A 639 12.36 -16.94 7.58
C THR A 639 12.18 -17.31 6.11
N GLN A 640 11.36 -18.33 5.87
CA GLN A 640 10.97 -18.75 4.53
C GLN A 640 9.86 -17.86 4.00
N VAL A 641 10.11 -17.34 2.81
CA VAL A 641 9.20 -16.56 1.99
C VAL A 641 8.69 -17.49 0.90
N ARG A 642 7.37 -17.61 0.76
CA ARG A 642 6.74 -18.38 -0.31
C ARG A 642 5.85 -17.44 -1.12
N PRO A 643 6.06 -17.30 -2.44
CA PRO A 643 5.15 -16.57 -3.30
C PRO A 643 3.72 -17.10 -3.21
N VAL A 644 2.74 -16.20 -3.13
CA VAL A 644 1.32 -16.57 -3.04
C VAL A 644 0.73 -16.58 -4.45
N GLY A 645 0.51 -17.78 -4.99
CA GLY A 645 -0.17 -18.00 -6.26
C GLY A 645 -1.69 -18.17 -6.14
N LEU A 646 -2.41 -17.89 -7.22
CA LEU A 646 -3.87 -18.03 -7.32
C LEU A 646 -4.32 -19.31 -8.04
N LEU A 647 -3.43 -20.00 -8.75
CA LEU A 647 -3.79 -21.30 -9.33
C LEU A 647 -3.91 -22.33 -8.18
N PRO A 648 -5.01 -23.11 -8.10
CA PRO A 648 -5.13 -24.13 -7.06
C PRO A 648 -4.02 -25.16 -7.17
N ASP A 649 -3.46 -25.55 -6.02
CA ASP A 649 -2.31 -26.46 -5.90
C ASP A 649 -1.01 -25.97 -6.61
N GLN A 650 -0.89 -24.66 -6.93
CA GLN A 650 0.34 -24.07 -7.51
C GLN A 650 1.55 -24.29 -6.58
N GLU A 651 2.55 -25.02 -7.06
CA GLU A 651 3.80 -25.26 -6.33
C GLU A 651 4.78 -24.09 -6.54
N THR A 652 4.75 -23.11 -5.64
CA THR A 652 5.73 -22.02 -5.62
C THR A 652 6.96 -22.38 -4.77
N GLU A 653 8.18 -22.11 -5.26
CA GLU A 653 9.41 -22.35 -4.51
C GLU A 653 9.53 -21.37 -3.34
N ALA A 654 9.87 -21.90 -2.16
CA ALA A 654 10.11 -21.08 -0.96
C ALA A 654 11.59 -20.74 -0.84
N PHE A 655 11.91 -19.48 -0.55
CA PHE A 655 13.27 -18.99 -0.41
C PHE A 655 13.48 -18.30 0.94
N ALA A 656 14.72 -18.29 1.44
CA ALA A 656 15.06 -17.56 2.66
C ALA A 656 15.00 -16.05 2.43
N ILE A 657 14.43 -15.28 3.36
CA ILE A 657 14.34 -13.81 3.30
C ILE A 657 15.72 -13.16 3.06
N SER A 658 16.81 -13.79 3.54
CA SER A 658 18.19 -13.37 3.28
C SER A 658 18.54 -13.20 1.81
N ASN A 659 17.91 -13.96 0.90
CA ASN A 659 18.19 -13.92 -0.53
C ASN A 659 17.81 -12.57 -1.16
N ILE A 660 16.78 -11.90 -0.61
CA ILE A 660 16.32 -10.58 -1.08
C ILE A 660 16.68 -9.44 -0.13
N GLN A 661 17.32 -9.72 1.02
CA GLN A 661 17.83 -8.70 1.94
C GLN A 661 19.10 -7.98 1.47
N GLY A 662 19.75 -8.47 0.41
CA GLY A 662 21.05 -7.95 -0.05
C GLY A 662 22.21 -8.21 0.93
N LEU A 663 22.11 -9.28 1.74
CA LEU A 663 23.12 -9.63 2.74
C LEU A 663 24.07 -10.72 2.24
N ASP A 664 25.34 -10.60 2.64
CA ASP A 664 26.32 -11.67 2.48
C ASP A 664 26.06 -12.80 3.49
N VAL A 665 25.34 -13.82 3.02
CA VAL A 665 24.90 -14.97 3.83
C VAL A 665 26.08 -15.82 4.34
N GLU A 666 27.21 -15.87 3.63
CA GLU A 666 28.39 -16.59 4.08
C GLU A 666 29.04 -15.87 5.26
N LYS A 667 29.32 -14.56 5.13
CA LYS A 667 29.84 -13.73 6.23
C LYS A 667 28.90 -13.74 7.44
N LEU A 668 27.59 -13.69 7.21
CA LEU A 668 26.58 -13.75 8.26
C LEU A 668 26.59 -15.10 9.00
N SER A 669 26.66 -16.22 8.27
CA SER A 669 26.75 -17.56 8.85
C SER A 669 28.03 -17.73 9.68
N ILE A 670 29.18 -17.31 9.14
CA ILE A 670 30.46 -17.30 9.86
C ILE A 670 30.35 -16.47 11.15
N TRP A 671 29.75 -15.27 11.09
CA TRP A 671 29.55 -14.40 12.25
C TRP A 671 28.64 -15.03 13.30
N ASN A 672 27.49 -15.59 12.91
CA ASN A 672 26.54 -16.24 13.81
C ASN A 672 27.17 -17.45 14.52
N SER A 673 28.00 -18.25 13.82
CA SER A 673 28.73 -19.37 14.43
C SER A 673 29.63 -18.96 15.62
N MET A 674 30.11 -17.71 15.65
CA MET A 674 30.90 -17.18 16.78
C MET A 674 30.06 -16.94 18.04
N PHE A 675 28.74 -16.75 17.92
CA PHE A 675 27.82 -16.62 19.04
C PHE A 675 27.49 -17.98 19.65
N ASP A 676 27.24 -18.98 18.81
CA ASP A 676 27.03 -20.37 19.24
C ASP A 676 28.30 -20.91 19.94
N GLY A 677 29.49 -20.62 19.39
CA GLY A 677 30.78 -20.93 20.01
C GLY A 677 31.16 -20.09 21.25
N ARG A 678 30.42 -19.02 21.57
CA ARG A 678 30.83 -18.00 22.56
C ARG A 678 31.04 -18.55 23.97
N SER A 679 30.19 -19.50 24.39
CA SER A 679 30.30 -20.13 25.71
C SER A 679 31.57 -20.99 25.82
N VAL A 680 31.87 -21.73 24.76
CA VAL A 680 33.08 -22.55 24.65
C VAL A 680 34.33 -21.67 24.62
N PHE A 681 34.32 -20.58 23.85
CA PHE A 681 35.41 -19.58 23.83
C PHE A 681 35.68 -18.97 25.22
N LYS A 682 34.63 -18.58 25.96
CA LYS A 682 34.76 -18.08 27.34
C LYS A 682 35.41 -19.10 28.27
N ILE A 683 35.01 -20.37 28.18
CA ILE A 683 35.57 -21.45 29.00
C ILE A 683 37.06 -21.65 28.68
N PHE A 684 37.43 -21.79 27.40
CA PHE A 684 38.83 -21.92 27.00
C PHE A 684 39.66 -20.68 27.36
N GLY A 685 39.12 -19.47 27.21
CA GLY A 685 39.78 -18.23 27.63
C GLY A 685 40.05 -18.18 29.13
N LEU A 686 39.09 -18.60 29.97
CA LEU A 686 39.29 -18.70 31.42
C LEU A 686 40.28 -19.80 31.81
N ILE A 687 40.28 -20.94 31.13
CA ILE A 687 41.28 -22.01 31.32
C ILE A 687 42.68 -21.50 30.95
N ALA A 688 42.84 -20.85 29.79
CA ALA A 688 44.11 -20.30 29.34
C ALA A 688 44.64 -19.20 30.28
N LEU A 689 43.76 -18.32 30.76
CA LEU A 689 44.09 -17.31 31.76
C LEU A 689 44.53 -17.97 33.08
N GLY A 690 43.79 -18.96 33.57
CA GLY A 690 44.12 -19.72 34.78
C GLY A 690 45.48 -20.42 34.68
N LEU A 691 45.75 -21.10 33.57
CA LEU A 691 47.05 -21.71 33.29
C LEU A 691 48.18 -20.66 33.25
N THR A 692 47.93 -19.51 32.63
CA THR A 692 48.90 -18.39 32.57
C THR A 692 49.20 -17.84 33.97
N CYS A 693 48.18 -17.67 34.82
CA CYS A 693 48.35 -17.29 36.22
C CYS A 693 49.14 -18.33 37.02
N VAL A 694 48.88 -19.64 36.83
CA VAL A 694 49.64 -20.72 37.48
C VAL A 694 51.12 -20.70 37.07
N VAL A 695 51.41 -20.50 35.78
CA VAL A 695 52.79 -20.38 35.27
C VAL A 695 53.47 -19.14 35.86
N ALA A 696 52.80 -17.99 35.87
CA ALA A 696 53.33 -16.75 36.43
C ALA A 696 53.63 -16.87 37.94
N VAL A 697 52.69 -17.41 38.73
CA VAL A 697 52.88 -17.67 40.16
C VAL A 697 54.02 -18.66 40.40
N SER A 698 54.13 -19.71 39.59
CA SER A 698 55.23 -20.69 39.69
C SER A 698 56.59 -20.05 39.39
N ALA A 699 56.68 -19.21 38.36
CA ALA A 699 57.91 -18.48 38.02
C ALA A 699 58.31 -17.48 39.12
N CYS A 700 57.33 -16.79 39.73
CA CYS A 700 57.56 -15.94 40.89
C CYS A 700 58.03 -16.75 42.11
N ALA A 701 57.42 -17.90 42.40
CA ALA A 701 57.81 -18.78 43.51
C ALA A 701 59.23 -19.33 43.33
N VAL A 702 59.62 -19.72 42.11
CA VAL A 702 60.99 -20.16 41.80
C VAL A 702 61.99 -19.01 42.00
N ASN A 703 61.70 -17.80 41.52
CA ASN A 703 62.57 -16.64 41.72
C ASN A 703 62.66 -16.18 43.18
N LEU A 704 61.58 -16.27 43.95
CA LEU A 704 61.62 -16.08 45.40
C LEU A 704 62.50 -17.14 46.06
N SER A 705 62.35 -18.41 45.69
CA SER A 705 63.16 -19.50 46.26
C SER A 705 64.65 -19.40 45.92
N SER A 706 65.02 -18.79 44.78
CA SER A 706 66.41 -18.55 44.40
C SER A 706 66.99 -17.30 45.06
N PHE A 707 66.17 -16.28 45.33
CA PHE A 707 66.54 -15.11 46.14
C PHE A 707 66.83 -15.50 47.60
N TRP A 708 65.98 -16.35 48.22
CA TRP A 708 66.19 -16.85 49.59
C TRP A 708 67.30 -17.91 49.74
N ARG A 709 67.90 -18.37 48.63
CA ARG A 709 69.06 -19.29 48.62
C ARG A 709 70.39 -18.58 48.32
N ARG A 710 70.37 -17.26 48.10
CA ARG A 710 71.53 -16.39 47.99
C ARG A 710 71.71 -15.60 49.28
#